data_AF-A0A9J7ZK85-F1
#
_entry.id   AF-A0A9J7ZK85-F1
#
_cell.length_a   1.000
_cell.length_b   1.000
_cell.length_c   1.000
_cell.angle_alpha   90.00
_cell.angle_beta   90.00
_cell.angle_gamma   90.00
#
_symmetry.space_group_name_H-M   'P 1'
#
loop_
_entity.id
_entity.type
_entity.pdbx_description
1 polymer ?
#
loop_
_entity_poly.entity_id
_entity_poly.type
_entity_poly.pdbx_seq_one_letter_code
_entity_poly.pdbx_strand_id
1 'polypeptide(L)'
;MFLLYLCLLQVLTGAQHEPGYCSFYEDCGLNPAVEGALIPPRVPCKDYRKAVNVTGDHYELFKSVCPMLAHGEGKTLACCSFRQLTALQSSLTLSKAVLIRCPSCADNFAHIHCATTCSPNQSQILKITKTANITQPAGMVKEAVVGYEAYVSTSFSDASFRSCKNVRIPATGGYAIATMCGRYGATLCTPQRWLDFQGDSSNGLAPLDINFKLLPDGQTAGLPPGAVLFAGTALNCNETTPTGGEACSCQDCEQSCPAVPQPPPLPEPFMIGRLDGVLVICIIVFSCIFLLLICYVILEYTIRYQKSKGARKASLATQEFLGSLFQTWGTIMARYPLIVLPVCLVVVLAFAVGIKDIELTTDPVQLWSAPQSRAMREKAFHDANFDPFYRTNQLILTAPDSHIKIYGVCFFHADLIIELLELQQKIQAIEFWSDELNRTASLKDVCYAPLNPDNPSLTDCAVNSLPQYFQNSMDNLNAQVNMTELGVTKEVDWRDHFIYCVNSPLSFKDITALGMSCMADYGGPVFPFLAVGGYENEEYTTAEALILTFSLNNYARTDVKFKVAEEWERGFLEIVQEYQKNPNTNFTFAYMAERSLEDEINRTTAEDIPIFMISYAVIFLYIAVALGEYSSCKRILVDSKFLVGLGGILVVGCSVMASMGFYAWIGIPSSLVILQVVPFLVLAVGADNIFIFVLEYQRDMRRTGEKREEHIGRVLGNVAPSMLLCSLSESVCFFLGALSTMPAVKSFALYAALAVLMDFILQMTAFVALLSLDARRQDANRCEIACCVTVKTPHPSEPNQGVLLPLMKKYYAPALLNPVSRVLVMVVFLATFCACVFLLFHVKVGLNQELAMPSDSYMLDYFAYLYKYFEVGVPTYFITTKGFNFTSEEGINAVCSSVGCDQFSFTQKLRYATEYPERSYLAIPASSWVDDYIDWLNPGSKCCRIYTAGPNKASRFMAYHTPLVNSQEFTAALEKARELAHNITMTMRNVTGTSQDFEVFPYT
;
A
#
# COMPACT_ATOMS: atom_id res chain seq x y z
N MET A 1 78.20 -25.36 -41.81
CA MET A 1 78.11 -23.90 -41.51
C MET A 1 76.81 -23.25 -42.01
N PHE A 2 76.17 -23.75 -43.08
CA PHE A 2 74.89 -23.21 -43.59
C PHE A 2 73.63 -23.73 -42.86
N LEU A 3 73.67 -24.93 -42.25
CA LEU A 3 72.54 -25.49 -41.48
C LEU A 3 72.32 -24.86 -40.09
N LEU A 4 73.37 -24.31 -39.46
CA LEU A 4 73.23 -23.66 -38.16
C LEU A 4 72.52 -22.30 -38.26
N TYR A 5 72.64 -21.62 -39.41
CA TYR A 5 72.00 -20.31 -39.64
C TYR A 5 70.49 -20.45 -39.90
N LEU A 6 70.07 -21.55 -40.55
CA LEU A 6 68.64 -21.86 -40.75
C LEU A 6 67.94 -22.36 -39.47
N CYS A 7 68.64 -23.12 -38.60
CA CYS A 7 68.10 -23.48 -37.29
C CYS A 7 67.97 -22.27 -36.34
N LEU A 8 68.91 -21.31 -36.38
CA LEU A 8 68.79 -20.06 -35.60
C LEU A 8 67.65 -19.16 -36.11
N LEU A 9 67.37 -19.15 -37.41
CA LEU A 9 66.23 -18.41 -37.99
C LEU A 9 64.86 -19.08 -37.75
N GLN A 10 64.79 -20.40 -37.53
CA GLN A 10 63.54 -21.09 -37.16
C GLN A 10 63.24 -21.07 -35.66
N VAL A 11 64.22 -20.82 -34.79
CA VAL A 11 63.99 -20.68 -33.34
C VAL A 11 63.53 -19.26 -32.96
N LEU A 12 63.80 -18.25 -33.80
CA LEU A 12 63.43 -16.85 -33.55
C LEU A 12 61.98 -16.47 -33.92
N THR A 13 61.18 -17.37 -34.50
CA THR A 13 59.78 -17.09 -34.87
C THR A 13 58.75 -17.58 -33.86
N GLY A 14 59.17 -18.14 -32.71
CA GLY A 14 58.28 -18.73 -31.71
C GLY A 14 58.10 -17.97 -30.39
N ALA A 15 58.94 -16.99 -30.07
CA ALA A 15 58.87 -16.27 -28.80
C ALA A 15 58.05 -14.98 -28.96
N GLN A 16 56.71 -15.07 -28.87
CA GLN A 16 55.80 -13.93 -28.98
C GLN A 16 55.56 -13.16 -27.66
N HIS A 17 56.19 -13.57 -26.56
CA HIS A 17 55.93 -13.05 -25.21
C HIS A 17 57.21 -12.44 -24.58
N GLU A 18 57.76 -11.38 -25.19
CA GLU A 18 58.97 -10.68 -24.70
C GLU A 18 58.62 -9.42 -23.88
N PRO A 19 59.37 -9.08 -22.82
CA PRO A 19 59.15 -7.84 -22.07
C PRO A 19 59.41 -6.60 -22.95
N GLY A 20 58.56 -5.58 -22.81
CA GLY A 20 58.65 -4.33 -23.57
C GLY A 20 58.09 -4.37 -25.01
N TYR A 21 57.42 -5.47 -25.39
CA TYR A 21 56.78 -5.64 -26.69
C TYR A 21 55.25 -5.64 -26.62
N CYS A 22 54.64 -5.14 -27.69
CA CYS A 22 53.21 -5.07 -27.96
C CYS A 22 52.79 -6.21 -28.90
N SER A 23 51.59 -6.73 -28.73
CA SER A 23 51.00 -7.73 -29.62
C SER A 23 50.17 -7.12 -30.74
N PHE A 24 49.59 -5.94 -30.50
CA PHE A 24 48.83 -5.17 -31.47
C PHE A 24 49.07 -3.68 -31.29
N TYR A 25 48.93 -2.92 -32.38
CA TYR A 25 49.14 -1.47 -32.40
C TYR A 25 48.38 -0.84 -33.58
N GLU A 26 47.84 0.37 -33.39
CA GLU A 26 46.90 1.06 -34.28
C GLU A 26 45.48 0.48 -34.38
N ASP A 27 44.54 1.35 -34.79
CA ASP A 27 43.14 1.01 -35.06
C ASP A 27 42.96 0.47 -36.49
N CYS A 28 42.33 -0.71 -36.61
CA CYS A 28 42.15 -1.43 -37.87
C CYS A 28 40.80 -1.16 -38.55
N GLY A 29 39.80 -0.67 -37.81
CA GLY A 29 38.44 -0.47 -38.31
C GLY A 29 37.40 -1.20 -37.46
N LEU A 30 36.20 -1.37 -38.01
CA LEU A 30 35.08 -2.02 -37.33
C LEU A 30 35.20 -3.55 -37.38
N ASN A 31 34.83 -4.20 -36.28
CA ASN A 31 34.77 -5.64 -36.19
C ASN A 31 33.64 -6.18 -37.08
N PRO A 32 33.93 -6.99 -38.11
CA PRO A 32 32.89 -7.58 -38.96
C PRO A 32 32.11 -8.70 -38.25
N ALA A 33 32.59 -9.22 -37.12
CA ALA A 33 31.96 -10.33 -36.40
C ALA A 33 30.87 -9.87 -35.40
N VAL A 34 30.73 -8.57 -35.15
CA VAL A 34 29.78 -8.03 -34.17
C VAL A 34 28.74 -7.18 -34.89
N GLU A 35 27.51 -7.69 -34.94
CA GLU A 35 26.35 -6.99 -35.51
C GLU A 35 25.47 -6.38 -34.40
N GLY A 36 24.92 -5.18 -34.63
CA GLY A 36 23.97 -4.54 -33.71
C GLY A 36 24.55 -4.07 -32.38
N ALA A 37 25.85 -3.74 -32.31
CA ALA A 37 26.46 -3.19 -31.11
C ALA A 37 25.97 -1.76 -30.81
N LEU A 38 25.78 -1.45 -29.53
CA LEU A 38 25.39 -0.12 -29.05
C LEU A 38 26.52 0.91 -29.25
N ILE A 39 27.77 0.45 -29.21
CA ILE A 39 28.97 1.26 -29.41
C ILE A 39 29.73 0.70 -30.63
N PRO A 40 30.26 1.54 -31.54
CA PRO A 40 31.01 1.06 -32.70
C PRO A 40 32.18 0.13 -32.29
N PRO A 41 32.16 -1.16 -32.69
CA PRO A 41 33.11 -2.16 -32.21
C PRO A 41 34.43 -2.03 -32.97
N ARG A 42 35.28 -1.06 -32.61
CA ARG A 42 36.59 -0.86 -33.25
C ARG A 42 37.63 -1.83 -32.71
N VAL A 43 38.40 -2.45 -33.60
CA VAL A 43 39.38 -3.48 -33.28
C VAL A 43 40.82 -3.09 -33.65
N PRO A 44 41.82 -3.52 -32.86
CA PRO A 44 43.22 -3.15 -33.10
C PRO A 44 43.85 -3.99 -34.21
N CYS A 45 44.88 -3.45 -34.89
CA CYS A 45 45.66 -4.20 -35.86
C CYS A 45 46.72 -5.05 -35.19
N LYS A 46 46.88 -6.30 -35.65
CA LYS A 46 47.97 -7.17 -35.23
C LYS A 46 49.30 -6.58 -35.74
N ASP A 47 50.16 -6.19 -34.80
CA ASP A 47 51.43 -5.52 -35.05
C ASP A 47 52.37 -5.78 -33.86
N TYR A 48 53.31 -6.71 -34.05
CA TYR A 48 54.29 -7.08 -33.02
C TYR A 48 55.47 -6.10 -33.04
N ARG A 49 55.54 -5.22 -32.05
CA ARG A 49 56.52 -4.13 -32.01
C ARG A 49 56.93 -3.74 -30.59
N LYS A 50 58.02 -2.99 -30.44
CA LYS A 50 58.41 -2.40 -29.14
C LYS A 50 57.45 -1.29 -28.71
N ALA A 51 57.23 -1.18 -27.40
CA ALA A 51 56.43 -0.11 -26.81
C ALA A 51 56.96 1.28 -27.19
N VAL A 52 56.05 2.23 -27.41
CA VAL A 52 56.35 3.56 -27.92
C VAL A 52 56.30 4.58 -26.79
N ASN A 53 57.18 5.59 -26.82
CA ASN A 53 57.15 6.67 -25.86
C ASN A 53 55.98 7.62 -26.14
N VAL A 54 55.21 7.93 -25.10
CA VAL A 54 54.01 8.78 -25.18
C VAL A 54 54.36 10.20 -24.73
N THR A 55 54.15 11.20 -25.60
CA THR A 55 54.50 12.61 -25.38
C THR A 55 53.41 13.57 -25.87
N GLY A 56 53.31 14.78 -25.31
CA GLY A 56 52.37 15.82 -25.74
C GLY A 56 50.90 15.42 -25.56
N ASP A 57 50.05 15.75 -26.54
CA ASP A 57 48.60 15.47 -26.50
C ASP A 57 48.28 13.98 -26.30
N HIS A 58 49.15 13.09 -26.79
CA HIS A 58 49.01 11.65 -26.58
C HIS A 58 49.19 11.28 -25.11
N TYR A 59 50.10 11.96 -24.38
CA TYR A 59 50.33 11.71 -22.96
C TYR A 59 49.19 12.26 -22.11
N GLU A 60 48.66 13.44 -22.43
CA GLU A 60 47.50 13.99 -21.72
C GLU A 60 46.26 13.10 -21.88
N LEU A 61 46.00 12.60 -23.10
CA LEU A 61 44.91 11.63 -23.30
C LEU A 61 45.19 10.34 -22.52
N PHE A 62 46.40 9.79 -22.59
CA PHE A 62 46.79 8.58 -21.87
C PHE A 62 46.60 8.73 -20.35
N LYS A 63 47.03 9.85 -19.78
CA LYS A 63 46.89 10.16 -18.35
C LYS A 63 45.42 10.26 -17.93
N SER A 64 44.55 10.79 -18.78
CA SER A 64 43.11 10.89 -18.49
C SER A 64 42.37 9.55 -18.58
N VAL A 65 42.78 8.67 -19.50
CA VAL A 65 42.09 7.38 -19.75
C VAL A 65 42.66 6.27 -18.85
N CYS A 66 43.99 6.21 -18.72
CA CYS A 66 44.75 5.15 -18.05
C CYS A 66 45.72 5.72 -17.00
N PRO A 67 45.23 6.43 -15.96
CA PRO A 67 46.08 7.12 -15.00
C PRO A 67 47.04 6.20 -14.23
N MET A 68 46.62 4.97 -13.93
CA MET A 68 47.40 4.00 -13.15
C MET A 68 48.64 3.44 -13.90
N LEU A 69 48.74 3.67 -15.21
CA LEU A 69 49.90 3.27 -16.03
C LEU A 69 50.82 4.45 -16.39
N ALA A 70 50.49 5.67 -15.95
CA ALA A 70 51.26 6.87 -16.29
C ALA A 70 52.43 7.08 -15.32
N HIS A 71 53.64 7.25 -15.87
CA HIS A 71 54.89 7.42 -15.10
C HIS A 71 55.62 8.75 -15.40
N GLY A 72 54.89 9.74 -15.89
CA GLY A 72 55.42 11.05 -16.28
C GLY A 72 55.61 11.20 -17.79
N GLU A 73 55.56 12.44 -18.27
CA GLU A 73 55.69 12.77 -19.69
C GLU A 73 57.09 12.37 -20.20
N GLY A 74 57.13 11.67 -21.35
CA GLY A 74 58.38 11.20 -21.96
C GLY A 74 59.09 10.04 -21.23
N LYS A 75 58.55 9.57 -20.10
CA LYS A 75 58.97 8.34 -19.39
C LYS A 75 57.97 7.20 -19.55
N THR A 76 56.75 7.50 -20.00
CA THR A 76 55.67 6.53 -20.14
C THR A 76 55.78 5.82 -21.49
N LEU A 77 56.05 4.52 -21.45
CA LEU A 77 56.00 3.63 -22.61
C LEU A 77 54.61 2.98 -22.68
N ALA A 78 54.00 2.96 -23.85
CA ALA A 78 52.69 2.34 -24.07
C ALA A 78 52.60 1.59 -25.40
N CYS A 79 51.67 0.63 -25.45
CA CYS A 79 51.37 -0.19 -26.62
C CYS A 79 50.11 0.22 -27.38
N CYS A 80 49.65 1.46 -27.21
CA CYS A 80 48.45 1.96 -27.88
C CYS A 80 48.67 3.28 -28.60
N SER A 81 47.94 3.50 -29.69
CA SER A 81 47.91 4.75 -30.44
C SER A 81 46.84 5.71 -29.91
N PHE A 82 46.94 6.98 -30.29
CA PHE A 82 45.95 8.01 -29.93
C PHE A 82 44.52 7.62 -30.33
N ARG A 83 44.34 6.96 -31.48
CA ARG A 83 43.03 6.49 -31.94
C ARG A 83 42.50 5.34 -31.09
N GLN A 84 43.36 4.39 -30.70
CA GLN A 84 42.99 3.28 -29.82
C GLN A 84 42.57 3.79 -28.44
N LEU A 85 43.29 4.77 -27.88
CA LEU A 85 42.91 5.43 -26.62
C LEU A 85 41.58 6.16 -26.72
N THR A 86 41.32 6.85 -27.83
CA THR A 86 40.04 7.54 -28.06
C THR A 86 38.88 6.55 -28.18
N ALA A 87 39.11 5.42 -28.86
CA ALA A 87 38.14 4.33 -28.95
C ALA A 87 37.90 3.68 -27.58
N LEU A 88 38.96 3.41 -26.82
CA LEU A 88 38.88 2.88 -25.45
C LEU A 88 38.09 3.81 -24.53
N GLN A 89 38.39 5.11 -24.53
CA GLN A 89 37.65 6.11 -23.77
C GLN A 89 36.15 6.10 -24.12
N SER A 90 35.83 5.98 -25.41
CA SER A 90 34.44 5.93 -25.88
C SER A 90 33.74 4.65 -25.41
N SER A 91 34.41 3.49 -25.45
CA SER A 91 33.87 2.22 -24.96
C SER A 91 33.64 2.21 -23.44
N LEU A 92 34.53 2.84 -22.68
CA LEU A 92 34.42 2.91 -21.22
C LEU A 92 33.37 3.94 -20.74
N THR A 93 32.86 4.81 -21.62
CA THR A 93 31.97 5.92 -21.22
C THR A 93 30.69 5.42 -20.53
N LEU A 94 30.04 4.38 -21.09
CA LEU A 94 28.79 3.85 -20.54
C LEU A 94 29.01 3.19 -19.17
N SER A 95 30.01 2.31 -19.05
CA SER A 95 30.33 1.64 -17.78
C SER A 95 30.81 2.64 -16.72
N LYS A 96 31.60 3.65 -17.11
CA LYS A 96 31.99 4.71 -16.19
C LYS A 96 30.77 5.50 -15.72
N ALA A 97 29.80 5.83 -16.57
CA ALA A 97 28.59 6.55 -16.14
C ALA A 97 27.83 5.83 -15.02
N VAL A 98 27.79 4.49 -15.04
CA VAL A 98 27.12 3.68 -14.01
C VAL A 98 28.00 3.53 -12.75
N LEU A 99 29.32 3.42 -12.91
CA LEU A 99 30.25 3.17 -11.80
C LEU A 99 30.83 4.43 -11.15
N ILE A 100 30.55 5.62 -11.69
CA ILE A 100 31.21 6.87 -11.25
C ILE A 100 30.90 7.26 -9.81
N ARG A 101 29.81 6.73 -9.25
CA ARG A 101 29.46 6.81 -7.82
C ARG A 101 30.52 6.22 -6.90
N CYS A 102 31.37 5.33 -7.42
CA CYS A 102 32.57 4.86 -6.73
C CYS A 102 33.79 5.01 -7.65
N PRO A 103 34.53 6.14 -7.57
CA PRO A 103 35.69 6.42 -8.42
C PRO A 103 36.73 5.31 -8.39
N SER A 104 37.01 4.73 -7.21
CA SER A 104 37.96 3.62 -7.05
C SER A 104 37.53 2.37 -7.83
N CYS A 105 36.22 2.08 -7.88
CA CYS A 105 35.67 1.03 -8.73
C CYS A 105 35.81 1.37 -10.22
N ALA A 106 35.42 2.59 -10.63
CA ALA A 106 35.50 3.01 -12.03
C ALA A 106 36.96 3.00 -12.56
N ASP A 107 37.92 3.36 -11.72
CA ASP A 107 39.35 3.30 -12.05
C ASP A 107 39.88 1.87 -12.10
N ASN A 108 39.51 0.99 -11.16
CA ASN A 108 39.85 -0.44 -11.24
C ASN A 108 39.28 -1.08 -12.51
N PHE A 109 38.02 -0.78 -12.84
CA PHE A 109 37.37 -1.22 -14.08
C PHE A 109 38.10 -0.71 -15.32
N ALA A 110 38.49 0.56 -15.36
CA ALA A 110 39.28 1.08 -16.47
C ALA A 110 40.69 0.47 -16.52
N HIS A 111 41.30 0.19 -15.36
CA HIS A 111 42.68 -0.26 -15.25
C HIS A 111 42.90 -1.61 -15.93
N ILE A 112 41.97 -2.55 -15.81
CA ILE A 112 42.11 -3.86 -16.47
C ILE A 112 42.10 -3.74 -18.00
N HIS A 113 41.21 -2.92 -18.57
CA HIS A 113 41.14 -2.67 -20.02
C HIS A 113 42.33 -1.84 -20.52
N CYS A 114 42.80 -0.90 -19.71
CA CYS A 114 44.03 -0.16 -19.96
C CYS A 114 45.25 -1.09 -19.96
N ALA A 115 45.33 -2.05 -19.04
CA ALA A 115 46.42 -3.01 -18.97
C ALA A 115 46.46 -3.87 -20.23
N THR A 116 45.34 -4.46 -20.65
CA THR A 116 45.30 -5.31 -21.86
C THR A 116 45.52 -4.52 -23.15
N THR A 117 45.09 -3.25 -23.22
CA THR A 117 45.17 -2.44 -24.44
C THR A 117 46.48 -1.67 -24.59
N CYS A 118 47.02 -1.14 -23.49
CA CYS A 118 48.06 -0.11 -23.53
C CYS A 118 49.34 -0.44 -22.75
N SER A 119 49.37 -1.53 -21.97
CA SER A 119 50.55 -1.88 -21.15
C SER A 119 51.83 -1.99 -22.00
N PRO A 120 52.98 -1.46 -21.57
CA PRO A 120 54.24 -1.62 -22.28
C PRO A 120 54.73 -3.07 -22.38
N ASN A 121 54.23 -3.95 -21.50
CA ASN A 121 54.51 -5.38 -21.49
C ASN A 121 53.30 -6.19 -21.99
N GLN A 122 52.47 -5.61 -22.87
CA GLN A 122 51.24 -6.22 -23.38
C GLN A 122 51.47 -7.66 -23.87
N SER A 123 52.55 -7.90 -24.62
CA SER A 123 52.79 -9.23 -25.17
C SER A 123 53.02 -10.32 -24.12
N GLN A 124 53.39 -9.98 -22.87
CA GLN A 124 53.54 -10.98 -21.81
C GLN A 124 52.21 -11.32 -21.11
N ILE A 125 51.21 -10.44 -21.17
CA ILE A 125 49.97 -10.58 -20.40
C ILE A 125 48.80 -11.11 -21.25
N LEU A 126 48.94 -11.11 -22.58
CA LEU A 126 47.89 -11.59 -23.48
C LEU A 126 48.43 -12.45 -24.63
N LYS A 127 47.53 -13.26 -25.20
CA LYS A 127 47.78 -14.12 -26.35
C LYS A 127 46.66 -13.97 -27.37
N ILE A 128 46.99 -13.57 -28.59
CA ILE A 128 46.01 -13.45 -29.68
C ILE A 128 45.49 -14.83 -30.07
N THR A 129 44.17 -15.00 -30.11
CA THR A 129 43.51 -16.27 -30.45
C THR A 129 42.79 -16.23 -31.79
N LYS A 130 42.18 -15.10 -32.15
CA LYS A 130 41.43 -14.92 -33.40
C LYS A 130 41.81 -13.63 -34.11
N THR A 131 41.96 -13.70 -35.43
CA THR A 131 42.20 -12.55 -36.32
C THR A 131 41.25 -12.55 -37.51
N ALA A 132 40.97 -11.36 -38.06
CA ALA A 132 40.15 -11.17 -39.26
C ALA A 132 40.81 -10.15 -40.19
N ASN A 133 40.66 -10.33 -41.51
CA ASN A 133 41.22 -9.40 -42.49
C ASN A 133 40.24 -8.26 -42.76
N ILE A 134 40.65 -7.01 -42.52
CA ILE A 134 39.85 -5.81 -42.76
C ILE A 134 40.48 -4.98 -43.89
N THR A 135 39.68 -4.66 -44.91
CA THR A 135 40.10 -3.81 -46.02
C THR A 135 39.82 -2.34 -45.68
N GLN A 136 40.88 -1.53 -45.58
CA GLN A 136 40.75 -0.10 -45.32
C GLN A 136 40.28 0.67 -46.57
N PRO A 137 39.71 1.88 -46.44
CA PRO A 137 39.25 2.70 -47.56
C PRO A 137 40.34 3.01 -48.62
N ALA A 138 41.61 2.91 -48.24
CA ALA A 138 42.77 3.08 -49.13
C ALA A 138 43.17 1.80 -49.91
N GLY A 139 42.39 0.71 -49.83
CA GLY A 139 42.66 -0.56 -50.51
C GLY A 139 43.69 -1.46 -49.82
N MET A 140 44.23 -1.06 -48.66
CA MET A 140 45.16 -1.89 -47.88
C MET A 140 44.38 -2.88 -46.99
N VAL A 141 44.73 -4.17 -47.08
CA VAL A 141 44.22 -5.22 -46.18
C VAL A 141 45.12 -5.28 -44.95
N LYS A 142 44.53 -5.12 -43.76
CA LYS A 142 45.23 -5.31 -42.48
C LYS A 142 44.61 -6.46 -41.70
N GLU A 143 45.45 -7.21 -41.00
CA GLU A 143 45.02 -8.26 -40.07
C GLU A 143 44.60 -7.63 -38.74
N ALA A 144 43.32 -7.66 -38.43
CA ALA A 144 42.73 -7.14 -37.21
C ALA A 144 42.57 -8.24 -36.16
N VAL A 145 42.74 -7.89 -34.88
CA VAL A 145 42.55 -8.81 -33.76
C VAL A 145 41.08 -8.78 -33.34
N VAL A 146 40.40 -9.91 -33.46
CA VAL A 146 38.98 -10.06 -33.08
C VAL A 146 38.79 -10.91 -31.83
N GLY A 147 39.84 -11.53 -31.32
CA GLY A 147 39.82 -12.15 -30.00
C GLY A 147 41.19 -12.49 -29.44
N TYR A 148 41.33 -12.41 -28.12
CA TYR A 148 42.54 -12.77 -27.38
C TYR A 148 42.25 -13.32 -25.97
N GLU A 149 43.22 -14.03 -25.42
CA GLU A 149 43.25 -14.46 -24.01
C GLU A 149 44.08 -13.46 -23.20
N ALA A 150 43.58 -13.05 -22.03
CA ALA A 150 44.29 -12.20 -21.09
C ALA A 150 44.49 -12.93 -19.75
N TYR A 151 45.73 -12.94 -19.25
CA TYR A 151 46.09 -13.64 -18.01
C TYR A 151 46.21 -12.65 -16.85
N VAL A 152 45.33 -12.79 -15.86
CA VAL A 152 45.17 -11.82 -14.77
C VAL A 152 45.23 -12.54 -13.44
N SER A 153 45.80 -11.91 -12.41
CA SER A 153 45.87 -12.52 -11.07
C SER A 153 44.51 -12.51 -10.37
N THR A 154 44.23 -13.57 -9.61
CA THR A 154 42.99 -13.63 -8.81
C THR A 154 42.93 -12.55 -7.75
N SER A 155 44.06 -12.20 -7.12
CA SER A 155 44.10 -11.16 -6.09
C SER A 155 43.70 -9.79 -6.63
N PHE A 156 44.19 -9.42 -7.81
CA PHE A 156 43.83 -8.18 -8.49
C PHE A 156 42.35 -8.16 -8.88
N SER A 157 41.85 -9.25 -9.46
CA SER A 157 40.46 -9.35 -9.90
C SER A 157 39.46 -9.40 -8.75
N ASP A 158 39.79 -10.09 -7.65
CA ASP A 158 38.97 -10.13 -6.44
C ASP A 158 38.87 -8.75 -5.79
N ALA A 159 39.99 -8.03 -5.69
CA ALA A 159 40.02 -6.67 -5.15
C ALA A 159 39.24 -5.70 -6.04
N SER A 160 39.41 -5.79 -7.36
CA SER A 160 38.66 -4.97 -8.34
C SER A 160 37.16 -5.25 -8.30
N PHE A 161 36.76 -6.52 -8.20
CA PHE A 161 35.35 -6.89 -8.07
C PHE A 161 34.76 -6.40 -6.74
N ARG A 162 35.48 -6.57 -5.64
CA ARG A 162 35.02 -6.16 -4.31
C ARG A 162 34.80 -4.65 -4.21
N SER A 163 35.62 -3.84 -4.88
CA SER A 163 35.42 -2.38 -4.90
C SER A 163 34.14 -1.96 -5.64
N CYS A 164 33.64 -2.79 -6.56
CA CYS A 164 32.46 -2.52 -7.39
C CYS A 164 31.17 -3.22 -6.92
N LYS A 165 31.28 -4.28 -6.11
CA LYS A 165 30.16 -5.17 -5.74
C LYS A 165 28.94 -4.44 -5.17
N ASN A 166 29.17 -3.39 -4.39
CA ASN A 166 28.12 -2.70 -3.62
C ASN A 166 27.63 -1.39 -4.28
N VAL A 167 28.16 -1.01 -5.45
CA VAL A 167 27.77 0.22 -6.15
C VAL A 167 26.32 0.10 -6.58
N ARG A 168 25.50 1.11 -6.27
CA ARG A 168 24.05 1.10 -6.51
C ARG A 168 23.64 1.95 -7.69
N ILE A 169 22.45 1.66 -8.23
CA ILE A 169 21.74 2.48 -9.21
C ILE A 169 20.51 3.10 -8.52
N PRO A 170 20.57 4.38 -8.09
CA PRO A 170 19.53 5.02 -7.29
C PRO A 170 18.13 4.96 -7.91
N ALA A 171 18.02 5.17 -9.23
CA ALA A 171 16.76 5.05 -9.98
C ALA A 171 15.99 3.73 -9.74
N THR A 172 16.72 2.65 -9.44
CA THR A 172 16.15 1.28 -9.36
C THR A 172 16.27 0.68 -7.96
N GLY A 173 17.07 1.27 -7.08
CA GLY A 173 17.42 0.72 -5.77
C GLY A 173 18.35 -0.52 -5.81
N GLY A 174 18.66 -1.05 -7.00
CA GLY A 174 19.49 -2.25 -7.22
C GLY A 174 21.00 -1.98 -7.35
N TYR A 175 21.76 -3.03 -7.63
CA TYR A 175 23.23 -2.97 -7.77
C TYR A 175 23.67 -2.81 -9.23
N ALA A 176 24.67 -1.96 -9.46
CA ALA A 176 25.30 -1.79 -10.77
C ALA A 176 25.90 -3.09 -11.30
N ILE A 177 26.44 -3.94 -10.42
CA ILE A 177 27.02 -5.22 -10.81
C ILE A 177 26.00 -6.17 -11.46
N ALA A 178 24.70 -6.02 -11.16
CA ALA A 178 23.63 -6.82 -11.75
C ALA A 178 23.52 -6.63 -13.27
N THR A 179 23.86 -5.44 -13.79
CA THR A 179 23.84 -5.16 -15.24
C THR A 179 25.15 -5.56 -15.92
N MET A 180 26.16 -5.97 -15.16
CA MET A 180 27.51 -6.28 -15.63
C MET A 180 27.88 -7.77 -15.46
N CYS A 181 26.90 -8.61 -15.13
CA CYS A 181 27.11 -10.04 -14.90
C CYS A 181 26.15 -10.94 -15.71
N GLY A 182 25.43 -10.37 -16.68
CA GLY A 182 24.49 -11.11 -17.54
C GLY A 182 23.49 -11.94 -16.74
N ARG A 183 23.26 -13.20 -17.13
CA ARG A 183 22.23 -14.09 -16.55
C ARG A 183 22.31 -14.34 -15.05
N TYR A 184 23.42 -13.99 -14.40
CA TYR A 184 23.67 -14.32 -13.00
C TYR A 184 23.20 -13.22 -12.02
N GLY A 185 22.80 -12.04 -12.51
CA GLY A 185 22.40 -10.92 -11.64
C GLY A 185 23.49 -10.50 -10.66
N ALA A 186 23.13 -9.85 -9.55
CA ALA A 186 24.09 -9.40 -8.54
C ALA A 186 24.55 -10.52 -7.58
N THR A 187 23.64 -11.40 -7.16
CA THR A 187 23.87 -12.38 -6.08
C THR A 187 24.75 -13.55 -6.52
N LEU A 188 24.57 -14.05 -7.74
CA LEU A 188 25.39 -15.14 -8.29
C LEU A 188 26.60 -14.62 -9.07
N CYS A 189 26.90 -13.32 -9.02
CA CYS A 189 28.07 -12.79 -9.71
C CYS A 189 29.38 -13.11 -8.97
N THR A 190 30.38 -13.54 -9.74
CA THR A 190 31.74 -13.80 -9.27
C THR A 190 32.73 -12.98 -10.10
N PRO A 191 33.96 -12.74 -9.61
CA PRO A 191 34.99 -12.02 -10.37
C PRO A 191 35.23 -12.58 -11.77
N GLN A 192 35.20 -13.92 -11.92
CA GLN A 192 35.30 -14.57 -13.22
C GLN A 192 34.10 -14.23 -14.12
N ARG A 193 32.87 -14.42 -13.64
CA ARG A 193 31.65 -14.13 -14.42
C ARG A 193 31.54 -12.67 -14.83
N TRP A 194 31.96 -11.76 -13.94
CA TRP A 194 31.98 -10.32 -14.21
C TRP A 194 32.96 -9.95 -15.33
N LEU A 195 34.14 -10.58 -15.36
CA LEU A 195 35.12 -10.38 -16.43
C LEU A 195 34.74 -11.10 -17.71
N ASP A 196 34.18 -12.30 -17.62
CA ASP A 196 33.64 -13.04 -18.76
C ASP A 196 32.59 -12.20 -19.49
N PHE A 197 31.66 -11.57 -18.74
CA PHE A 197 30.67 -10.66 -19.33
C PHE A 197 31.31 -9.47 -20.03
N GLN A 198 32.37 -8.87 -19.46
CA GLN A 198 33.07 -7.75 -20.10
C GLN A 198 33.84 -8.16 -21.36
N GLY A 199 34.27 -9.41 -21.42
CA GLY A 199 35.01 -9.98 -22.55
C GLY A 199 34.13 -10.63 -23.61
N ASP A 200 32.83 -10.74 -23.38
CA ASP A 200 31.91 -11.37 -24.32
C ASP A 200 31.32 -10.34 -25.29
N SER A 201 31.65 -10.45 -26.58
CA SER A 201 31.15 -9.54 -27.61
C SER A 201 29.67 -9.74 -27.96
N SER A 202 29.05 -10.85 -27.53
CA SER A 202 27.63 -11.15 -27.79
C SER A 202 26.67 -10.15 -27.11
N ASN A 203 27.08 -9.59 -25.97
CA ASN A 203 26.30 -8.60 -25.21
C ASN A 203 26.07 -7.27 -25.95
N GLY A 204 26.70 -7.07 -27.11
CA GLY A 204 26.57 -5.85 -27.91
C GLY A 204 27.30 -4.62 -27.34
N LEU A 205 28.10 -4.80 -26.30
CA LEU A 205 28.91 -3.78 -25.62
C LEU A 205 30.41 -4.00 -25.86
N ALA A 206 30.90 -5.25 -25.73
CA ALA A 206 32.32 -5.54 -25.91
C ALA A 206 32.70 -5.54 -27.41
N PRO A 207 33.77 -4.82 -27.81
CA PRO A 207 34.12 -4.67 -29.23
C PRO A 207 34.70 -5.94 -29.86
N LEU A 208 35.20 -6.88 -29.05
CA LEU A 208 35.87 -8.12 -29.47
C LEU A 208 35.89 -9.13 -28.31
N ASP A 209 36.18 -10.41 -28.61
CA ASP A 209 36.21 -11.48 -27.60
C ASP A 209 37.48 -11.44 -26.74
N ILE A 210 37.33 -11.25 -25.42
CA ILE A 210 38.43 -11.30 -24.45
C ILE A 210 38.18 -12.45 -23.46
N ASN A 211 39.01 -13.48 -23.51
CA ASN A 211 38.93 -14.59 -22.56
C ASN A 211 39.85 -14.31 -21.37
N PHE A 212 39.28 -13.81 -20.27
CA PHE A 212 40.01 -13.54 -19.04
C PHE A 212 40.29 -14.83 -18.27
N LYS A 213 41.57 -15.17 -18.11
CA LYS A 213 42.03 -16.32 -17.33
C LYS A 213 42.55 -15.85 -15.97
N LEU A 214 41.72 -16.05 -14.94
CA LEU A 214 42.09 -15.79 -13.56
C LEU A 214 42.92 -16.94 -13.00
N LEU A 215 44.15 -16.64 -12.58
CA LEU A 215 45.06 -17.61 -11.99
C LEU A 215 45.59 -17.09 -10.63
N PRO A 216 45.73 -17.97 -9.63
CA PRO A 216 46.36 -17.65 -8.35
C PRO A 216 47.75 -17.04 -8.50
N ASP A 217 48.10 -16.14 -7.59
CA ASP A 217 49.43 -15.52 -7.54
C ASP A 217 50.54 -16.59 -7.45
N GLY A 218 51.55 -16.49 -8.31
CA GLY A 218 52.68 -17.42 -8.35
C GLY A 218 52.42 -18.74 -9.10
N GLN A 219 51.21 -18.98 -9.62
CA GLN A 219 50.94 -20.14 -10.46
C GLN A 219 51.44 -19.92 -11.90
N THR A 220 52.39 -20.77 -12.32
CA THR A 220 52.90 -20.79 -13.72
C THR A 220 52.27 -21.90 -14.56
N ALA A 221 51.58 -22.86 -13.92
CA ALA A 221 50.86 -23.94 -14.58
C ALA A 221 49.59 -23.39 -15.26
N GLY A 222 49.62 -23.28 -16.59
CA GLY A 222 48.53 -22.75 -17.42
C GLY A 222 48.91 -21.53 -18.27
N LEU A 223 50.10 -20.94 -18.05
CA LEU A 223 50.59 -19.81 -18.84
C LEU A 223 51.41 -20.28 -20.06
N PRO A 224 51.31 -19.59 -21.22
CA PRO A 224 52.23 -19.81 -22.33
C PRO A 224 53.68 -19.47 -21.94
N PRO A 225 54.69 -20.08 -22.61
CA PRO A 225 56.09 -19.80 -22.33
C PRO A 225 56.43 -18.30 -22.53
N GLY A 226 56.93 -17.64 -21.48
CA GLY A 226 57.26 -16.21 -21.49
C GLY A 226 56.10 -15.28 -21.08
N ALA A 227 54.88 -15.80 -20.93
CA ALA A 227 53.76 -15.04 -20.41
C ALA A 227 53.81 -14.90 -18.88
N VAL A 228 53.27 -13.79 -18.37
CA VAL A 228 53.21 -13.45 -16.95
C VAL A 228 51.79 -13.04 -16.56
N LEU A 229 51.43 -13.26 -15.31
CA LEU A 229 50.17 -12.78 -14.77
C LEU A 229 50.22 -11.27 -14.61
N PHE A 230 49.18 -10.59 -15.07
CA PHE A 230 48.95 -9.21 -14.68
C PHE A 230 48.52 -9.16 -13.21
N ALA A 231 49.45 -8.76 -12.34
CA ALA A 231 49.23 -8.52 -10.91
C ALA A 231 49.41 -7.02 -10.61
N GLY A 232 48.52 -6.20 -11.16
CA GLY A 232 48.50 -4.75 -10.92
C GLY A 232 48.00 -4.41 -9.51
N THR A 233 48.05 -3.13 -9.15
CA THR A 233 47.45 -2.62 -7.91
C THR A 233 45.97 -2.32 -8.14
N ALA A 234 45.09 -2.92 -7.36
CA ALA A 234 43.67 -2.55 -7.31
C ALA A 234 43.43 -1.64 -6.10
N LEU A 235 42.67 -0.57 -6.29
CA LEU A 235 42.29 0.38 -5.23
C LEU A 235 41.17 -0.21 -4.38
N ASN A 236 41.25 -0.10 -3.06
CA ASN A 236 40.11 -0.40 -2.21
C ASN A 236 39.05 0.71 -2.33
N CYS A 237 37.78 0.40 -2.04
CA CYS A 237 36.71 1.38 -2.20
C CYS A 237 36.72 2.49 -1.13
N ASN A 238 37.47 2.31 -0.04
CA ASN A 238 37.72 3.32 1.00
C ASN A 238 39.00 4.15 0.76
N GLU A 239 39.72 3.92 -0.34
CA GLU A 239 40.93 4.65 -0.71
C GLU A 239 40.61 5.75 -1.74
N THR A 240 41.40 6.83 -1.73
CA THR A 240 41.32 7.91 -2.73
C THR A 240 42.03 7.52 -4.03
N THR A 241 41.56 8.05 -5.16
CA THR A 241 42.13 7.69 -6.47
C THR A 241 43.38 8.52 -6.80
N PRO A 242 44.31 7.98 -7.63
CA PRO A 242 45.50 8.72 -8.09
C PRO A 242 45.19 9.99 -8.88
N THR A 243 43.98 10.11 -9.43
CA THR A 243 43.48 11.28 -10.17
C THR A 243 42.93 12.38 -9.26
N GLY A 244 42.91 12.16 -7.93
CA GLY A 244 42.40 13.11 -6.94
C GLY A 244 40.93 12.88 -6.56
N GLY A 245 40.33 11.74 -6.92
CA GLY A 245 38.98 11.37 -6.52
C GLY A 245 38.90 10.93 -5.06
N GLU A 246 37.80 11.28 -4.40
CA GLU A 246 37.54 10.90 -3.02
C GLU A 246 37.12 9.43 -2.88
N ALA A 247 37.18 8.91 -1.65
CA ALA A 247 36.74 7.55 -1.34
C ALA A 247 35.24 7.36 -1.58
N CYS A 248 34.83 6.14 -1.92
CA CYS A 248 33.43 5.83 -2.23
C CYS A 248 32.54 6.03 -1.00
N SER A 249 31.30 6.46 -1.23
CA SER A 249 30.32 6.66 -0.16
C SER A 249 29.98 5.31 0.52
N CYS A 250 29.52 5.36 1.76
CA CYS A 250 29.04 4.16 2.48
C CYS A 250 27.92 3.43 1.72
N GLN A 251 27.12 4.16 0.94
CA GLN A 251 26.04 3.54 0.18
C GLN A 251 26.57 2.59 -0.91
N ASP A 252 27.64 2.99 -1.57
CA ASP A 252 28.25 2.30 -2.70
C ASP A 252 29.45 1.40 -2.27
N CYS A 253 29.91 1.53 -1.03
CA CYS A 253 31.01 0.77 -0.43
C CYS A 253 30.80 0.55 1.07
N GLU A 254 30.49 -0.68 1.47
CA GLU A 254 30.34 -1.07 2.88
C GLU A 254 31.62 -0.83 3.72
N GLN A 255 32.80 -0.94 3.11
CA GLN A 255 34.08 -0.71 3.81
C GLN A 255 34.30 0.76 4.20
N SER A 256 33.55 1.69 3.60
CA SER A 256 33.55 3.11 3.93
C SER A 256 32.53 3.47 5.01
N CYS A 257 31.71 2.52 5.48
CA CYS A 257 30.65 2.80 6.44
C CYS A 257 31.15 2.93 7.89
N PRO A 258 30.63 3.90 8.65
CA PRO A 258 30.82 3.92 10.10
C PRO A 258 30.04 2.77 10.75
N ALA A 259 30.55 2.22 11.86
CA ALA A 259 29.82 1.22 12.63
C ALA A 259 28.58 1.86 13.30
N VAL A 260 27.38 1.51 12.85
CA VAL A 260 26.12 2.02 13.43
C VAL A 260 25.68 1.11 14.58
N PRO A 261 25.32 1.65 15.77
CA PRO A 261 24.84 0.84 16.88
C PRO A 261 23.53 0.13 16.50
N GLN A 262 23.43 -1.16 16.83
CA GLN A 262 22.21 -1.92 16.60
C GLN A 262 21.03 -1.30 17.37
N PRO A 263 19.85 -1.18 16.76
CA PRO A 263 18.70 -0.60 17.42
C PRO A 263 18.26 -1.46 18.62
N PRO A 264 17.76 -0.85 19.72
CA PRO A 264 17.43 -1.55 20.97
C PRO A 264 16.38 -2.66 20.75
N PRO A 265 16.36 -3.74 21.54
CA PRO A 265 15.42 -4.84 21.36
C PRO A 265 13.96 -4.39 21.53
N LEU A 266 13.03 -5.11 20.91
CA LEU A 266 11.59 -4.85 21.04
C LEU A 266 11.15 -4.92 22.51
N PRO A 267 10.23 -4.05 22.96
CA PRO A 267 9.74 -4.08 24.33
C PRO A 267 9.05 -5.41 24.61
N GLU A 268 9.50 -6.12 25.64
CA GLU A 268 8.88 -7.37 26.09
C GLU A 268 7.49 -7.12 26.71
N PRO A 269 6.56 -8.09 26.64
CA PRO A 269 5.27 -7.98 27.29
C PRO A 269 5.42 -7.74 28.81
N PHE A 270 4.49 -6.98 29.40
CA PHE A 270 4.52 -6.64 30.82
C PHE A 270 4.23 -7.87 31.69
N MET A 271 5.28 -8.47 32.25
CA MET A 271 5.20 -9.67 33.10
C MET A 271 5.54 -9.37 34.56
N ILE A 272 4.76 -9.90 35.50
CA ILE A 272 5.09 -9.92 36.94
C ILE A 272 5.38 -11.38 37.33
N GLY A 273 6.66 -11.73 37.43
CA GLY A 273 7.08 -13.11 37.67
C GLY A 273 6.87 -14.00 36.45
N ARG A 274 5.95 -14.97 36.53
CA ARG A 274 5.55 -15.87 35.41
C ARG A 274 4.14 -15.60 34.87
N LEU A 275 3.45 -14.61 35.44
CA LEU A 275 2.08 -14.27 35.08
C LEU A 275 2.07 -12.90 34.38
N ASP A 276 1.11 -12.71 33.51
CA ASP A 276 0.81 -11.41 32.89
C ASP A 276 0.60 -10.36 34.00
N GLY A 277 1.35 -9.26 33.94
CA GLY A 277 1.28 -8.21 34.94
C GLY A 277 -0.10 -7.54 35.01
N VAL A 278 -0.84 -7.49 33.90
CA VAL A 278 -2.22 -6.98 33.86
C VAL A 278 -3.16 -7.88 34.66
N LEU A 279 -3.02 -9.20 34.50
CA LEU A 279 -3.83 -10.18 35.24
C LEU A 279 -3.63 -10.01 36.76
N VAL A 280 -2.38 -9.84 37.19
CA VAL A 280 -2.04 -9.65 38.61
C VAL A 280 -2.66 -8.36 39.15
N ILE A 281 -2.60 -7.25 38.39
CA ILE A 281 -3.24 -5.99 38.77
C ILE A 281 -4.76 -6.16 38.88
N CYS A 282 -5.40 -6.85 37.93
CA CYS A 282 -6.85 -7.12 37.97
C CYS A 282 -7.26 -7.92 39.22
N ILE A 283 -6.48 -8.94 39.61
CA ILE A 283 -6.76 -9.74 40.82
C ILE A 283 -6.62 -8.90 42.09
N ILE A 284 -5.62 -8.02 42.16
CA ILE A 284 -5.44 -7.09 43.29
C ILE A 284 -6.61 -6.11 43.36
N VAL A 285 -7.01 -5.52 42.23
CA VAL A 285 -8.16 -4.61 42.15
C VAL A 285 -9.45 -5.30 42.56
N PHE A 286 -9.69 -6.54 42.10
CA PHE A 286 -10.84 -7.35 42.51
C PHE A 286 -10.86 -7.56 44.03
N SER A 287 -9.72 -7.96 44.60
CA SER A 287 -9.59 -8.20 46.04
C SER A 287 -9.86 -6.93 46.84
N CYS A 288 -9.34 -5.78 46.39
CA CYS A 288 -9.57 -4.48 47.01
C CYS A 288 -11.03 -4.02 46.90
N ILE A 289 -11.66 -4.12 45.73
CA ILE A 289 -13.08 -3.74 45.54
C ILE A 289 -13.98 -4.65 46.36
N PHE A 290 -13.70 -5.96 46.40
CA PHE A 290 -14.45 -6.91 47.22
C PHE A 290 -14.34 -6.59 48.72
N LEU A 291 -13.14 -6.28 49.19
CA LEU A 291 -12.91 -5.83 50.57
C LEU A 291 -13.60 -4.49 50.88
N LEU A 292 -13.54 -3.52 49.96
CA LEU A 292 -14.23 -2.24 50.09
C LEU A 292 -15.75 -2.40 50.08
N LEU A 293 -16.30 -3.31 49.28
CA LEU A 293 -17.73 -3.62 49.25
C LEU A 293 -18.16 -4.25 50.58
N ILE A 294 -17.37 -5.19 51.12
CA ILE A 294 -17.63 -5.78 52.44
C ILE A 294 -17.56 -4.70 53.53
N CYS A 295 -16.51 -3.86 53.51
CA CYS A 295 -16.39 -2.73 54.43
C CYS A 295 -17.55 -1.76 54.29
N TYR A 296 -17.98 -1.41 53.08
CA TYR A 296 -19.13 -0.54 52.82
C TYR A 296 -20.43 -1.18 53.32
N VAL A 297 -20.67 -2.47 53.09
CA VAL A 297 -21.85 -3.17 53.60
C VAL A 297 -21.85 -3.18 55.14
N ILE A 298 -20.69 -3.41 55.77
CA ILE A 298 -20.53 -3.34 57.22
C ILE A 298 -20.76 -1.90 57.72
N LEU A 299 -20.19 -0.91 57.04
CA LEU A 299 -20.28 0.51 57.38
C LEU A 299 -21.69 1.07 57.15
N GLU A 300 -22.39 0.65 56.09
CA GLU A 300 -23.77 1.03 55.81
C GLU A 300 -24.73 0.33 56.78
N TYR A 301 -24.42 -0.90 57.21
CA TYR A 301 -25.13 -1.57 58.30
C TYR A 301 -24.98 -0.80 59.62
N THR A 302 -23.82 -0.19 59.91
CA THR A 302 -23.63 0.70 61.06
C THR A 302 -24.22 2.11 60.87
N ILE A 303 -24.15 2.68 59.66
CA ILE A 303 -24.60 4.06 59.35
C ILE A 303 -26.12 4.15 59.12
N ARG A 304 -26.81 3.06 58.74
CA ARG A 304 -28.29 3.02 58.65
C ARG A 304 -29.00 3.33 59.97
N TYR A 305 -28.27 3.40 61.08
CA TYR A 305 -28.78 3.91 62.36
C TYR A 305 -28.84 5.45 62.44
N GLN A 306 -28.17 6.21 61.55
CA GLN A 306 -28.14 7.68 61.58
C GLN A 306 -28.28 8.33 60.19
N LYS A 307 -29.54 8.49 59.77
CA LYS A 307 -30.09 9.65 59.02
C LYS A 307 -29.71 9.87 57.54
N SER A 308 -30.73 10.14 56.71
CA SER A 308 -30.85 11.45 56.02
C SER A 308 -32.26 11.70 55.48
N LYS A 309 -32.85 12.84 55.89
CA LYS A 309 -34.22 13.31 55.57
C LYS A 309 -34.20 14.54 54.62
N GLY A 310 -33.02 14.97 54.15
CA GLY A 310 -32.79 16.26 53.47
C GLY A 310 -32.87 16.20 51.93
N ALA A 311 -32.09 15.31 51.29
CA ALA A 311 -32.06 15.17 49.83
C ALA A 311 -33.41 14.70 49.24
N ARG A 312 -34.16 13.92 50.02
CA ARG A 312 -35.47 13.36 49.62
C ARG A 312 -36.55 14.43 49.44
N LYS A 313 -36.45 15.59 50.10
CA LYS A 313 -37.44 16.67 50.01
C LYS A 313 -37.32 17.48 48.70
N ALA A 314 -36.09 17.78 48.27
CA ALA A 314 -35.86 18.52 47.03
C ALA A 314 -36.25 17.68 45.80
N SER A 315 -35.85 16.40 45.77
CA SER A 315 -36.22 15.46 44.71
C SER A 315 -37.74 15.26 44.60
N LEU A 316 -38.46 15.13 45.73
CA LEU A 316 -39.92 15.01 45.72
C LEU A 316 -40.59 16.27 45.16
N ALA A 317 -40.10 17.46 45.55
CA ALA A 317 -40.64 18.74 45.09
C ALA A 317 -40.46 18.94 43.58
N THR A 318 -39.29 18.58 43.02
CA THR A 318 -39.05 18.63 41.57
C THR A 318 -39.95 17.66 40.82
N GLN A 319 -40.16 16.45 41.36
CA GLN A 319 -41.02 15.44 40.76
C GLN A 319 -42.50 15.85 40.78
N GLU A 320 -42.98 16.42 41.89
CA GLU A 320 -44.35 16.98 41.98
C GLU A 320 -44.54 18.17 41.03
N PHE A 321 -43.53 19.05 40.91
CA PHE A 321 -43.57 20.19 39.98
C PHE A 321 -43.66 19.72 38.52
N LEU A 322 -42.72 18.88 38.07
CA LEU A 322 -42.73 18.32 36.71
C LEU A 322 -44.01 17.52 36.45
N GLY A 323 -44.46 16.72 37.41
CA GLY A 323 -45.69 15.94 37.29
C GLY A 323 -46.93 16.81 37.09
N SER A 324 -47.06 17.92 37.82
CA SER A 324 -48.18 18.85 37.64
C SER A 324 -48.16 19.58 36.29
N LEU A 325 -46.96 19.92 35.79
CA LEU A 325 -46.78 20.54 34.48
C LEU A 325 -47.15 19.58 33.35
N PHE A 326 -46.65 18.34 33.39
CA PHE A 326 -47.00 17.30 32.42
C PHE A 326 -48.46 16.86 32.52
N GLN A 327 -49.06 16.90 33.71
CA GLN A 327 -50.49 16.62 33.87
C GLN A 327 -51.34 17.67 33.16
N THR A 328 -50.99 18.95 33.32
CA THR A 328 -51.68 20.05 32.64
C THR A 328 -51.49 19.95 31.13
N TRP A 329 -50.25 19.70 30.69
CA TRP A 329 -49.91 19.51 29.27
C TRP A 329 -50.67 18.35 28.63
N GLY A 330 -50.64 17.17 29.25
CA GLY A 330 -51.33 15.98 28.77
C GLY A 330 -52.84 16.16 28.67
N THR A 331 -53.45 16.87 29.63
CA THR A 331 -54.88 17.18 29.61
C THR A 331 -55.23 18.10 28.44
N ILE A 332 -54.38 19.08 28.11
CA ILE A 332 -54.56 19.98 26.97
C ILE A 332 -54.46 19.20 25.65
N MET A 333 -53.39 18.40 25.49
CA MET A 333 -53.17 17.59 24.28
C MET A 333 -54.31 16.57 24.06
N ALA A 334 -54.80 15.96 25.15
CA ALA A 334 -55.91 15.00 25.09
C ALA A 334 -57.27 15.65 24.78
N ARG A 335 -57.47 16.93 25.11
CA ARG A 335 -58.72 17.68 24.87
C ARG A 335 -58.90 18.13 23.42
N TYR A 336 -57.80 18.43 22.71
CA TYR A 336 -57.83 18.95 21.34
C TYR A 336 -57.09 18.05 20.31
N PRO A 337 -57.34 16.73 20.26
CA PRO A 337 -56.55 15.82 19.43
C PRO A 337 -56.68 16.07 17.92
N LEU A 338 -57.85 16.55 17.46
CA LEU A 338 -58.11 16.87 16.06
C LEU A 338 -57.36 18.13 15.56
N ILE A 339 -56.87 18.97 16.48
CA ILE A 339 -56.05 20.15 16.14
C ILE A 339 -54.57 19.80 16.26
N VAL A 340 -54.18 19.08 17.30
CA VAL A 340 -52.78 18.72 17.59
C VAL A 340 -52.19 17.84 16.49
N LEU A 341 -52.91 16.80 16.03
CA LEU A 341 -52.40 15.86 15.02
C LEU A 341 -52.03 16.55 13.69
N PRO A 342 -52.90 17.39 13.07
CA PRO A 342 -52.53 18.16 11.88
C PRO A 342 -51.35 19.12 12.11
N VAL A 343 -51.29 19.79 13.26
CA VAL A 343 -50.18 20.73 13.57
C VAL A 343 -48.85 19.98 13.64
N CYS A 344 -48.80 18.83 14.32
CA CYS A 344 -47.59 18.00 14.38
C CYS A 344 -47.19 17.50 12.98
N LEU A 345 -48.17 17.07 12.17
CA LEU A 345 -47.92 16.64 10.80
C LEU A 345 -47.34 17.76 9.93
N VAL A 346 -47.84 19.00 10.05
CA VAL A 346 -47.30 20.16 9.33
C VAL A 346 -45.85 20.44 9.74
N VAL A 347 -45.53 20.37 11.04
CA VAL A 347 -44.15 20.56 11.53
C VAL A 347 -43.22 19.47 10.98
N VAL A 348 -43.64 18.20 11.02
CA VAL A 348 -42.86 17.08 10.46
C VAL A 348 -42.64 17.27 8.97
N LEU A 349 -43.70 17.61 8.21
CA LEU A 349 -43.60 17.84 6.77
C LEU A 349 -42.67 19.02 6.46
N ALA A 350 -42.72 20.10 7.25
CA ALA A 350 -41.84 21.24 7.07
C ALA A 350 -40.35 20.86 7.20
N PHE A 351 -40.00 20.03 8.18
CA PHE A 351 -38.63 19.50 8.28
C PHE A 351 -38.32 18.48 7.19
N ALA A 352 -39.25 17.59 6.86
CA ALA A 352 -39.06 16.54 5.85
C ALA A 352 -38.85 17.08 4.43
N VAL A 353 -39.25 18.33 4.11
CA VAL A 353 -38.95 18.96 2.81
C VAL A 353 -37.45 18.97 2.52
N GLY A 354 -36.60 19.11 3.55
CA GLY A 354 -35.15 19.12 3.38
C GLY A 354 -34.55 17.81 2.85
N ILE A 355 -35.30 16.69 2.89
CA ILE A 355 -34.85 15.41 2.31
C ILE A 355 -34.59 15.53 0.80
N LYS A 356 -35.19 16.50 0.10
CA LYS A 356 -34.91 16.74 -1.33
C LYS A 356 -33.47 17.14 -1.61
N ASP A 357 -32.81 17.78 -0.63
CA ASP A 357 -31.44 18.26 -0.73
C ASP A 357 -30.45 17.28 -0.06
N ILE A 358 -30.85 16.02 0.14
CA ILE A 358 -29.98 15.01 0.78
C ILE A 358 -28.84 14.62 -0.16
N GLU A 359 -27.61 14.80 0.32
CA GLU A 359 -26.40 14.32 -0.32
C GLU A 359 -25.89 13.07 0.40
N LEU A 360 -25.58 12.01 -0.35
CA LEU A 360 -25.08 10.75 0.19
C LEU A 360 -23.57 10.64 -0.07
N THR A 361 -22.81 10.44 1.00
CA THR A 361 -21.37 10.16 0.93
C THR A 361 -21.13 8.66 0.84
N THR A 362 -20.58 8.20 -0.29
CA THR A 362 -20.21 6.78 -0.53
C THR A 362 -18.70 6.56 -0.39
N ASP A 363 -17.90 7.62 -0.55
CA ASP A 363 -16.44 7.55 -0.50
C ASP A 363 -15.96 7.11 0.90
N PRO A 364 -15.32 5.94 1.03
CA PRO A 364 -14.83 5.47 2.32
C PRO A 364 -13.78 6.44 2.89
N VAL A 365 -12.94 7.07 2.09
CA VAL A 365 -11.90 7.98 2.60
C VAL A 365 -12.56 9.16 3.32
N GLN A 366 -13.62 9.73 2.77
CA GLN A 366 -14.34 10.85 3.38
C GLN A 366 -15.15 10.44 4.62
N LEU A 367 -15.65 9.20 4.67
CA LEU A 367 -16.41 8.68 5.81
C LEU A 367 -15.52 8.38 7.02
N TRP A 368 -14.33 7.80 6.78
CA TRP A 368 -13.45 7.26 7.82
C TRP A 368 -12.32 8.22 8.23
N SER A 369 -11.99 9.23 7.41
CA SER A 369 -10.94 10.20 7.72
C SER A 369 -11.50 11.59 8.05
N ALA A 370 -10.94 12.24 9.08
CA ALA A 370 -11.35 13.60 9.42
C ALA A 370 -10.80 14.59 8.36
N PRO A 371 -11.61 15.52 7.83
CA PRO A 371 -11.21 16.40 6.72
C PRO A 371 -10.06 17.35 7.09
N GLN A 372 -9.94 17.71 8.37
CA GLN A 372 -8.85 18.55 8.89
C GLN A 372 -7.71 17.75 9.53
N SER A 373 -7.72 16.41 9.41
CA SER A 373 -6.64 15.57 9.92
C SER A 373 -5.32 15.85 9.22
N ARG A 374 -4.23 15.49 9.88
CA ARG A 374 -2.88 15.59 9.30
C ARG A 374 -2.77 14.81 7.99
N ALA A 375 -3.28 13.57 7.94
CA ALA A 375 -3.24 12.74 6.75
C ALA A 375 -3.99 13.36 5.55
N MET A 376 -5.16 13.97 5.79
CA MET A 376 -5.90 14.66 4.71
C MET A 376 -5.19 15.92 4.21
N ARG A 377 -4.47 16.64 5.08
CA ARG A 377 -3.63 17.78 4.64
C ARG A 377 -2.41 17.32 3.84
N GLU A 378 -1.76 16.24 4.28
CA GLU A 378 -0.64 15.60 3.58
C GLU A 378 -1.08 15.12 2.19
N LYS A 379 -2.23 14.44 2.09
CA LYS A 379 -2.86 14.05 0.81
C LYS A 379 -3.17 15.25 -0.07
N ALA A 380 -3.85 16.27 0.47
CA ALA A 380 -4.19 17.47 -0.30
C ALA A 380 -2.94 18.21 -0.81
N PHE A 381 -1.84 18.21 -0.02
CA PHE A 381 -0.56 18.75 -0.48
C PHE A 381 0.05 17.89 -1.59
N HIS A 382 0.04 16.57 -1.46
CA HIS A 382 0.54 15.67 -2.51
C HIS A 382 -0.22 15.88 -3.83
N ASP A 383 -1.54 15.76 -3.80
CA ASP A 383 -2.39 15.83 -4.99
C ASP A 383 -2.27 17.19 -5.70
N ALA A 384 -2.05 18.27 -4.95
CA ALA A 384 -1.87 19.62 -5.53
C ALA A 384 -0.50 19.83 -6.19
N ASN A 385 0.51 19.00 -5.92
CA ASN A 385 1.88 19.17 -6.45
C ASN A 385 2.35 18.05 -7.40
N PHE A 386 1.83 16.82 -7.30
CA PHE A 386 2.35 15.65 -8.03
C PHE A 386 1.27 14.81 -8.75
N ASP A 387 0.07 15.37 -8.90
CA ASP A 387 -1.16 14.68 -9.30
C ASP A 387 -1.60 13.59 -8.29
N PRO A 388 -2.90 13.20 -8.27
CA PRO A 388 -3.36 12.13 -7.39
C PRO A 388 -2.68 10.80 -7.70
N PHE A 389 -2.46 9.97 -6.67
CA PHE A 389 -1.89 8.64 -6.84
C PHE A 389 -2.73 7.80 -7.82
N TYR A 390 -2.06 7.13 -8.77
CA TYR A 390 -2.70 6.38 -9.85
C TYR A 390 -3.58 5.24 -9.31
N ARG A 391 -4.58 4.84 -10.11
CA ARG A 391 -5.49 3.74 -9.78
C ARG A 391 -4.88 2.43 -10.25
N THR A 392 -4.89 1.39 -9.42
CA THR A 392 -4.30 0.10 -9.74
C THR A 392 -5.37 -0.94 -9.97
N ASN A 393 -5.31 -1.62 -11.12
CA ASN A 393 -6.14 -2.78 -11.42
C ASN A 393 -5.24 -3.99 -11.55
N GLN A 394 -5.45 -5.00 -10.70
CA GLN A 394 -4.53 -6.12 -10.55
C GLN A 394 -5.23 -7.46 -10.78
N LEU A 395 -4.52 -8.39 -11.40
CA LEU A 395 -4.86 -9.81 -11.46
C LEU A 395 -3.67 -10.62 -10.93
N ILE A 396 -3.97 -11.59 -10.08
CA ILE A 396 -3.02 -12.56 -9.56
C ILE A 396 -3.48 -13.93 -10.05
N LEU A 397 -2.70 -14.57 -10.91
CA LEU A 397 -3.01 -15.85 -11.52
C LEU A 397 -2.15 -16.95 -10.92
N THR A 398 -2.77 -18.09 -10.62
CA THR A 398 -2.12 -19.30 -10.11
C THR A 398 -2.62 -20.52 -10.88
N ALA A 399 -1.78 -21.55 -10.96
CA ALA A 399 -2.14 -22.81 -11.59
C ALA A 399 -2.73 -23.75 -10.51
N PRO A 400 -3.94 -24.30 -10.70
CA PRO A 400 -4.53 -25.28 -9.80
C PRO A 400 -3.72 -26.58 -9.87
N ASP A 401 -3.06 -26.90 -8.76
CA ASP A 401 -2.43 -28.21 -8.45
C ASP A 401 -1.60 -28.83 -9.59
N SER A 402 -0.49 -28.20 -9.97
CA SER A 402 0.56 -28.91 -10.69
C SER A 402 1.34 -29.81 -9.71
N HIS A 403 0.83 -31.02 -9.49
CA HIS A 403 1.54 -32.13 -8.82
C HIS A 403 2.86 -32.57 -9.51
N ILE A 404 3.40 -31.78 -10.43
CA ILE A 404 4.52 -32.11 -11.30
C ILE A 404 5.70 -31.23 -10.93
N LYS A 405 6.24 -31.44 -9.72
CA LYS A 405 7.64 -31.12 -9.38
C LYS A 405 8.58 -32.01 -10.22
N ILE A 406 8.56 -31.92 -11.54
CA ILE A 406 9.53 -32.58 -12.40
C ILE A 406 10.63 -31.53 -12.67
N TYR A 407 11.77 -31.69 -11.98
CA TYR A 407 12.98 -30.86 -12.04
C TYR A 407 12.91 -29.44 -11.41
N GLY A 408 12.15 -29.24 -10.33
CA GLY A 408 12.28 -28.02 -9.50
C GLY A 408 11.77 -26.70 -10.12
N VAL A 409 11.18 -26.74 -11.32
CA VAL A 409 10.57 -25.57 -11.99
C VAL A 409 9.13 -25.96 -12.32
N CYS A 410 8.15 -25.45 -11.56
CA CYS A 410 6.81 -26.07 -11.51
C CYS A 410 5.65 -25.18 -12.00
N PHE A 411 5.94 -23.99 -12.54
CA PHE A 411 4.88 -22.99 -12.77
C PHE A 411 4.82 -22.42 -14.19
N PHE A 412 5.95 -22.24 -14.87
CA PHE A 412 5.98 -21.54 -16.16
C PHE A 412 5.88 -22.52 -17.36
N HIS A 413 4.67 -22.86 -17.77
CA HIS A 413 4.42 -23.42 -19.11
C HIS A 413 4.26 -22.27 -20.12
N ALA A 414 4.80 -22.45 -21.33
CA ALA A 414 4.66 -21.47 -22.40
C ALA A 414 3.19 -21.16 -22.69
N ASP A 415 2.33 -22.19 -22.64
CA ASP A 415 0.87 -22.08 -22.85
C ASP A 415 0.21 -21.14 -21.85
N LEU A 416 0.63 -21.15 -20.57
CA LEU A 416 0.11 -20.23 -19.55
C LEU A 416 0.50 -18.77 -19.85
N ILE A 417 1.73 -18.53 -20.31
CA ILE A 417 2.19 -17.18 -20.67
C ILE A 417 1.45 -16.68 -21.91
N ILE A 418 1.16 -17.57 -22.86
CA ILE A 418 0.36 -17.28 -24.06
C ILE A 418 -1.07 -16.92 -23.67
N GLU A 419 -1.73 -17.74 -22.84
CA GLU A 419 -3.09 -17.45 -22.36
C GLU A 419 -3.15 -16.13 -21.58
N LEU A 420 -2.13 -15.83 -20.75
CA LEU A 420 -2.02 -14.54 -20.06
C LEU A 420 -1.85 -13.38 -21.06
N LEU A 421 -1.04 -13.55 -22.10
CA LEU A 421 -0.85 -12.54 -23.15
C LEU A 421 -2.15 -12.29 -23.92
N GLU A 422 -2.91 -13.35 -24.26
CA GLU A 422 -4.22 -13.23 -24.90
C GLU A 422 -5.22 -12.46 -24.01
N LEU A 423 -5.27 -12.78 -22.73
CA LEU A 423 -6.11 -12.05 -21.76
C LEU A 423 -5.68 -10.59 -21.64
N GLN A 424 -4.38 -10.32 -21.54
CA GLN A 424 -3.83 -8.97 -21.48
C GLN A 424 -4.20 -8.16 -22.72
N GLN A 425 -4.05 -8.73 -23.92
CA GLN A 425 -4.41 -8.07 -25.19
C GLN A 425 -5.92 -7.83 -25.27
N LYS A 426 -6.77 -8.77 -24.81
CA LYS A 426 -8.23 -8.59 -24.74
C LYS A 426 -8.60 -7.41 -23.82
N ILE A 427 -7.91 -7.24 -22.70
CA ILE A 427 -8.12 -6.12 -21.77
C ILE A 427 -7.60 -4.79 -22.35
N GLN A 428 -6.44 -4.79 -23.01
CA GLN A 428 -5.90 -3.59 -23.66
C GLN A 428 -6.80 -3.08 -24.80
N ALA A 429 -7.53 -3.99 -25.46
CA ALA A 429 -8.46 -3.69 -26.55
C ALA A 429 -9.86 -3.24 -26.10
N ILE A 430 -10.07 -2.97 -24.80
CA ILE A 430 -11.35 -2.44 -24.30
C ILE A 430 -11.64 -1.08 -24.94
N GLU A 431 -12.78 -1.00 -25.63
CA GLU A 431 -13.36 0.23 -26.16
C GLU A 431 -14.81 0.34 -25.71
N PHE A 432 -15.23 1.52 -25.26
CA PHE A 432 -16.60 1.79 -24.86
C PHE A 432 -17.02 3.20 -25.26
N TRP A 433 -18.32 3.38 -25.47
CA TRP A 433 -18.89 4.71 -25.73
C TRP A 433 -18.99 5.48 -24.42
N SER A 434 -18.33 6.64 -24.33
CA SER A 434 -18.44 7.52 -23.17
C SER A 434 -19.38 8.67 -23.48
N ASP A 435 -20.52 8.73 -22.77
CA ASP A 435 -21.48 9.82 -22.90
C ASP A 435 -20.89 11.17 -22.51
N GLU A 436 -19.95 11.16 -21.57
CA GLU A 436 -19.29 12.34 -21.04
C GLU A 436 -18.25 12.94 -22.01
N LEU A 437 -17.50 12.10 -22.73
CA LEU A 437 -16.55 12.53 -23.77
C LEU A 437 -17.18 12.65 -25.17
N ASN A 438 -18.41 12.14 -25.34
CA ASN A 438 -19.13 12.06 -26.62
C ASN A 438 -18.30 11.42 -27.76
N ARG A 439 -17.49 10.41 -27.40
CA ARG A 439 -16.68 9.60 -28.31
C ARG A 439 -16.43 8.22 -27.71
N THR A 440 -15.98 7.29 -28.54
CA THR A 440 -15.44 6.02 -28.05
C THR A 440 -14.14 6.28 -27.29
N ALA A 441 -14.12 5.88 -26.03
CA ALA A 441 -12.96 5.91 -25.16
C ALA A 441 -12.27 4.53 -25.15
N SER A 442 -10.98 4.54 -24.91
CA SER A 442 -10.10 3.36 -24.90
C SER A 442 -9.07 3.47 -23.78
N LEU A 443 -8.27 2.42 -23.54
CA LEU A 443 -7.25 2.41 -22.49
C LEU A 443 -6.31 3.64 -22.56
N LYS A 444 -5.88 4.06 -23.76
CA LYS A 444 -4.97 5.21 -23.93
C LYS A 444 -5.54 6.53 -23.40
N ASP A 445 -6.87 6.67 -23.29
CA ASP A 445 -7.50 7.91 -22.84
C ASP A 445 -7.42 8.08 -21.31
N VAL A 446 -7.14 7.00 -20.57
CA VAL A 446 -7.14 6.95 -19.09
C VAL A 446 -5.86 6.35 -18.49
N CYS A 447 -5.04 5.63 -19.26
CA CYS A 447 -3.86 4.95 -18.75
C CYS A 447 -2.77 5.90 -18.23
N TYR A 448 -2.00 5.45 -17.24
CA TYR A 448 -0.79 6.13 -16.82
C TYR A 448 0.35 5.85 -17.82
N ALA A 449 0.90 6.91 -18.43
CA ALA A 449 1.97 6.83 -19.41
C ALA A 449 3.20 7.63 -18.95
N PRO A 450 4.29 6.99 -18.53
CA PRO A 450 5.42 7.70 -17.89
C PRO A 450 6.28 8.50 -18.88
N LEU A 451 6.45 8.05 -20.13
CA LEU A 451 7.33 8.69 -21.11
C LEU A 451 6.60 9.68 -22.05
N ASN A 452 5.33 9.42 -22.37
CA ASN A 452 4.54 10.23 -23.31
C ASN A 452 3.14 10.54 -22.74
N PRO A 453 3.02 11.42 -21.74
CA PRO A 453 1.77 11.65 -21.01
C PRO A 453 0.72 12.48 -21.77
N ASP A 454 1.14 13.36 -22.70
CA ASP A 454 0.23 14.30 -23.36
C ASP A 454 -0.60 13.67 -24.49
N ASN A 455 -0.01 12.73 -25.23
CA ASN A 455 -0.68 12.02 -26.33
C ASN A 455 -0.21 10.56 -26.38
N PRO A 456 -0.60 9.74 -25.39
CA PRO A 456 -0.15 8.37 -25.28
C PRO A 456 -0.72 7.48 -26.40
N SER A 457 0.14 6.60 -26.89
CA SER A 457 -0.27 5.41 -27.64
C SER A 457 -0.54 4.24 -26.68
N LEU A 458 -1.14 3.15 -27.17
CA LEU A 458 -1.40 1.97 -26.33
C LEU A 458 -0.11 1.34 -25.77
N THR A 459 1.00 1.43 -26.51
CA THR A 459 2.32 0.94 -26.08
C THR A 459 2.97 1.84 -25.04
N ASP A 460 2.51 3.08 -24.87
CA ASP A 460 3.03 4.01 -23.85
C ASP A 460 2.39 3.78 -22.47
N CYS A 461 1.31 2.99 -22.40
CA CYS A 461 0.58 2.72 -21.17
C CYS A 461 1.35 1.76 -20.26
N ALA A 462 1.46 2.10 -18.97
CA ALA A 462 2.12 1.28 -17.97
C ALA A 462 1.29 0.03 -17.63
N VAL A 463 1.68 -1.10 -18.24
CA VAL A 463 1.17 -2.44 -17.95
C VAL A 463 2.34 -3.29 -17.48
N ASN A 464 2.30 -3.77 -16.24
CA ASN A 464 3.34 -4.62 -15.66
C ASN A 464 2.87 -6.08 -15.65
N SER A 465 3.62 -6.96 -16.30
CA SER A 465 3.33 -8.39 -16.38
C SER A 465 4.57 -9.16 -16.87
N LEU A 466 4.54 -10.49 -16.79
CA LEU A 466 5.61 -11.33 -17.34
C LEU A 466 5.76 -11.21 -18.88
N PRO A 467 4.67 -11.18 -19.69
CA PRO A 467 4.77 -10.97 -21.14
C PRO A 467 5.50 -9.69 -21.58
N GLN A 468 5.66 -8.70 -20.69
CA GLN A 468 6.42 -7.49 -20.99
C GLN A 468 7.91 -7.71 -21.22
N TYR A 469 8.50 -8.77 -20.66
CA TYR A 469 9.89 -9.13 -20.99
C TYR A 469 10.05 -9.46 -22.49
N PHE A 470 8.97 -9.88 -23.14
CA PHE A 470 8.90 -10.19 -24.57
C PHE A 470 8.22 -9.07 -25.38
N GLN A 471 8.05 -7.88 -24.78
CA GLN A 471 7.39 -6.71 -25.36
C GLN A 471 5.98 -7.03 -25.92
N ASN A 472 5.24 -7.89 -25.20
CA ASN A 472 3.88 -8.31 -25.57
C ASN A 472 3.78 -8.97 -26.97
N SER A 473 4.89 -9.50 -27.49
CA SER A 473 4.96 -10.12 -28.82
C SER A 473 4.95 -11.65 -28.73
N MET A 474 3.98 -12.26 -29.43
CA MET A 474 3.88 -13.71 -29.58
C MET A 474 5.04 -14.29 -30.40
N ASP A 475 5.58 -13.52 -31.35
CA ASP A 475 6.73 -13.95 -32.15
C ASP A 475 8.00 -14.03 -31.30
N ASN A 476 8.20 -13.09 -30.38
CA ASN A 476 9.33 -13.10 -29.45
C ASN A 476 9.26 -14.27 -28.48
N LEU A 477 8.06 -14.59 -27.98
CA LEU A 477 7.86 -15.70 -27.05
C LEU A 477 8.12 -17.08 -27.70
N ASN A 478 7.79 -17.24 -28.98
CA ASN A 478 7.99 -18.49 -29.72
C ASN A 478 9.37 -18.62 -30.38
N ALA A 479 10.24 -17.61 -30.25
CA ALA A 479 11.56 -17.64 -30.86
C ALA A 479 12.46 -18.70 -30.20
N GLN A 480 13.12 -19.52 -31.02
CA GLN A 480 14.07 -20.55 -30.61
C GLN A 480 15.33 -20.45 -31.45
N VAL A 481 16.49 -20.41 -30.81
CA VAL A 481 17.78 -20.26 -31.49
C VAL A 481 18.81 -21.21 -30.88
N ASN A 482 19.59 -21.88 -31.74
CA ASN A 482 20.69 -22.71 -31.29
C ASN A 482 21.92 -21.86 -30.96
N MET A 483 22.41 -21.96 -29.73
CA MET A 483 23.62 -21.30 -29.26
C MET A 483 24.69 -22.33 -28.93
N THR A 484 25.93 -22.10 -29.37
CA THR A 484 27.06 -22.98 -29.04
C THR A 484 27.98 -22.29 -28.03
N GLU A 485 27.98 -22.78 -26.79
CA GLU A 485 28.81 -22.28 -25.70
C GLU A 485 29.83 -23.37 -25.31
N LEU A 486 31.12 -23.04 -25.26
CA LEU A 486 32.20 -23.98 -24.91
C LEU A 486 32.22 -25.30 -25.71
N GLY A 487 31.77 -25.27 -26.97
CA GLY A 487 31.70 -26.44 -27.85
C GLY A 487 30.45 -27.33 -27.65
N VAL A 488 29.51 -26.89 -26.81
CA VAL A 488 28.21 -27.55 -26.62
C VAL A 488 27.12 -26.68 -27.25
N THR A 489 26.44 -27.20 -28.27
CA THR A 489 25.27 -26.54 -28.86
C THR A 489 24.04 -26.89 -28.04
N LYS A 490 23.38 -25.87 -27.50
CA LYS A 490 22.08 -25.97 -26.82
C LYS A 490 21.06 -25.09 -27.53
N GLU A 491 19.81 -25.54 -27.50
CA GLU A 491 18.68 -24.73 -27.90
C GLU A 491 18.37 -23.73 -26.79
N VAL A 492 18.28 -22.45 -27.15
CA VAL A 492 17.90 -21.35 -26.27
C VAL A 492 16.47 -20.97 -26.62
N ASP A 493 15.65 -20.81 -25.59
CA ASP A 493 14.24 -20.45 -25.70
C ASP A 493 13.84 -19.33 -24.74
N TRP A 494 12.54 -19.05 -24.65
CA TRP A 494 11.98 -18.02 -23.77
C TRP A 494 12.35 -18.18 -22.29
N ARG A 495 12.67 -19.39 -21.80
CA ARG A 495 13.05 -19.62 -20.40
C ARG A 495 14.40 -19.01 -20.09
N ASP A 496 15.35 -19.14 -21.01
CA ASP A 496 16.68 -18.55 -20.85
C ASP A 496 16.58 -17.02 -20.85
N HIS A 497 15.75 -16.47 -21.73
CA HIS A 497 15.48 -15.03 -21.77
C HIS A 497 14.78 -14.54 -20.48
N PHE A 498 13.76 -15.27 -20.01
CA PHE A 498 13.07 -14.97 -18.76
C PHE A 498 14.03 -14.96 -17.57
N ILE A 499 14.85 -16.02 -17.40
CA ILE A 499 15.85 -16.12 -16.31
C ILE A 499 16.84 -14.95 -16.39
N TYR A 500 17.24 -14.56 -17.61
CA TYR A 500 18.10 -13.42 -17.82
C TYR A 500 17.45 -12.11 -17.36
N CYS A 501 16.20 -11.84 -17.76
CA CYS A 501 15.52 -10.59 -17.44
C CYS A 501 15.10 -10.46 -15.98
N VAL A 502 14.73 -11.56 -15.30
CA VAL A 502 14.43 -11.48 -13.86
C VAL A 502 15.69 -11.16 -13.02
N ASN A 503 16.85 -11.66 -13.45
CA ASN A 503 18.12 -11.39 -12.76
C ASN A 503 18.74 -10.05 -13.16
N SER A 504 18.45 -9.56 -14.37
CA SER A 504 18.99 -8.32 -14.94
C SER A 504 17.92 -7.53 -15.72
N PRO A 505 16.90 -6.97 -15.03
CA PRO A 505 15.74 -6.31 -15.68
C PRO A 505 16.09 -5.03 -16.44
N LEU A 506 17.28 -4.48 -16.22
CA LEU A 506 17.79 -3.25 -16.86
C LEU A 506 18.60 -3.53 -18.12
N SER A 507 18.63 -4.78 -18.59
CA SER A 507 19.44 -5.14 -19.75
C SER A 507 18.76 -4.73 -21.06
N PHE A 508 19.50 -4.01 -21.90
CA PHE A 508 19.05 -3.60 -23.24
C PHE A 508 19.12 -4.72 -24.27
N LYS A 509 19.95 -5.72 -24.02
CA LYS A 509 20.18 -6.87 -24.90
C LYS A 509 20.64 -8.06 -24.08
N ASP A 510 19.99 -9.19 -24.25
CA ASP A 510 20.45 -10.44 -23.65
C ASP A 510 21.72 -10.98 -24.34
N ILE A 511 22.52 -11.73 -23.57
CA ILE A 511 23.74 -12.38 -24.08
C ILE A 511 23.44 -13.67 -24.85
N THR A 512 22.18 -14.07 -24.89
CA THR A 512 21.77 -15.27 -25.60
C THR A 512 21.74 -14.99 -27.10
N ALA A 513 21.63 -16.05 -27.91
CA ALA A 513 21.52 -15.90 -29.36
C ALA A 513 20.20 -15.22 -29.81
N LEU A 514 19.24 -14.98 -28.90
CA LEU A 514 17.99 -14.28 -29.17
C LEU A 514 18.19 -12.76 -29.37
N GLY A 515 19.10 -12.14 -28.62
CA GLY A 515 19.44 -10.72 -28.72
C GLY A 515 18.29 -9.77 -28.38
N MET A 516 17.41 -10.12 -27.45
CA MET A 516 16.20 -9.38 -27.06
C MET A 516 16.43 -8.40 -25.89
N SER A 517 15.58 -7.38 -25.78
CA SER A 517 15.58 -6.41 -24.67
C SER A 517 14.78 -6.95 -23.48
N CYS A 518 15.16 -6.59 -22.25
CA CYS A 518 14.38 -6.90 -21.04
C CYS A 518 13.44 -5.76 -20.62
N MET A 519 13.47 -4.61 -21.30
CA MET A 519 12.58 -3.48 -21.01
C MET A 519 11.19 -3.72 -21.60
N ALA A 520 10.16 -3.20 -20.91
CA ALA A 520 8.79 -3.20 -21.42
C ALA A 520 8.64 -2.32 -22.67
N ASP A 521 7.55 -2.50 -23.39
CA ASP A 521 7.18 -1.70 -24.56
C ASP A 521 7.05 -0.19 -24.26
N TYR A 522 6.56 0.17 -23.07
CA TYR A 522 6.48 1.56 -22.60
C TYR A 522 7.84 2.19 -22.21
N GLY A 523 8.95 1.44 -22.36
CA GLY A 523 10.32 1.95 -22.18
C GLY A 523 10.83 2.00 -20.75
N GLY A 524 10.16 1.31 -19.80
CA GLY A 524 10.64 1.13 -18.43
C GLY A 524 11.00 -0.32 -18.09
N PRO A 525 11.79 -0.56 -17.03
CA PRO A 525 12.09 -1.91 -16.56
C PRO A 525 10.91 -2.51 -15.78
N VAL A 526 10.65 -3.80 -15.97
CA VAL A 526 9.69 -4.56 -15.16
C VAL A 526 10.47 -5.34 -14.11
N PHE A 527 10.31 -4.93 -12.85
CA PHE A 527 10.95 -5.63 -11.74
C PHE A 527 10.25 -6.99 -11.48
N PRO A 528 11.00 -8.04 -11.08
CA PRO A 528 10.43 -9.37 -10.88
C PRO A 528 9.27 -9.39 -9.89
N PHE A 529 9.37 -8.64 -8.79
CA PHE A 529 8.33 -8.55 -7.76
C PHE A 529 7.01 -7.89 -8.24
N LEU A 530 6.98 -7.27 -9.41
CA LEU A 530 5.77 -6.74 -10.05
C LEU A 530 5.16 -7.70 -11.08
N ALA A 531 5.90 -8.72 -11.51
CA ALA A 531 5.50 -9.66 -12.55
C ALA A 531 5.21 -11.08 -12.02
N VAL A 532 5.92 -11.51 -10.99
CA VAL A 532 5.80 -12.84 -10.36
C VAL A 532 5.77 -12.74 -8.84
N GLY A 533 5.17 -13.72 -8.17
CA GLY A 533 5.01 -13.75 -6.71
C GLY A 533 5.04 -15.16 -6.12
N GLY A 534 5.18 -15.26 -4.80
CA GLY A 534 5.26 -16.52 -4.06
C GLY A 534 6.57 -17.27 -4.29
N TYR A 535 7.70 -16.57 -4.12
CA TYR A 535 9.04 -17.14 -4.25
C TYR A 535 9.84 -16.87 -2.98
N GLU A 536 10.78 -17.75 -2.66
CA GLU A 536 11.66 -17.54 -1.51
C GLU A 536 12.96 -16.84 -1.95
N ASN A 537 13.33 -15.75 -1.28
CA ASN A 537 14.54 -14.97 -1.54
C ASN A 537 14.58 -14.38 -2.96
N GLU A 538 15.61 -14.68 -3.76
CA GLU A 538 15.78 -14.21 -5.15
C GLU A 538 15.63 -15.36 -6.17
N GLU A 539 15.00 -16.48 -5.79
CA GLU A 539 14.80 -17.63 -6.68
C GLU A 539 13.50 -17.50 -7.50
N TYR A 540 13.46 -16.55 -8.44
CA TYR A 540 12.26 -16.21 -9.20
C TYR A 540 11.67 -17.37 -10.04
N THR A 541 12.48 -18.39 -10.34
CA THR A 541 12.05 -19.57 -11.12
C THR A 541 11.08 -20.48 -10.36
N THR A 542 11.00 -20.36 -9.02
CA THR A 542 10.08 -21.13 -8.19
C THR A 542 8.79 -20.38 -7.86
N ALA A 543 8.55 -19.22 -8.46
CA ALA A 543 7.34 -18.42 -8.20
C ALA A 543 6.06 -19.23 -8.43
N GLU A 544 5.08 -19.03 -7.55
CA GLU A 544 3.79 -19.73 -7.55
C GLU A 544 2.65 -18.92 -8.21
N ALA A 545 2.88 -17.62 -8.47
CA ALA A 545 1.86 -16.71 -9.02
C ALA A 545 2.43 -15.78 -10.10
N LEU A 546 1.59 -15.46 -11.11
CA LEU A 546 1.83 -14.39 -12.09
C LEU A 546 0.98 -13.18 -11.71
N ILE A 547 1.57 -11.99 -11.82
CA ILE A 547 0.91 -10.73 -11.47
C ILE A 547 0.80 -9.89 -12.75
N LEU A 548 -0.41 -9.39 -13.02
CA LEU A 548 -0.73 -8.49 -14.11
C LEU A 548 -1.33 -7.21 -13.51
N THR A 549 -0.67 -6.07 -13.71
CA THR A 549 -1.09 -4.78 -13.17
C THR A 549 -1.28 -3.75 -14.28
N PHE A 550 -2.46 -3.15 -14.33
CA PHE A 550 -2.78 -1.98 -15.15
C PHE A 550 -2.84 -0.73 -14.28
N SER A 551 -2.04 0.28 -14.61
CA SER A 551 -2.04 1.57 -13.91
C SER A 551 -2.81 2.62 -14.70
N LEU A 552 -3.84 3.21 -14.10
CA LEU A 552 -4.64 4.29 -14.68
C LEU A 552 -4.37 5.62 -13.98
N ASN A 553 -4.43 6.73 -14.71
CA ASN A 553 -4.39 8.04 -14.10
C ASN A 553 -5.59 8.22 -13.16
N ASN A 554 -5.33 8.86 -12.02
CA ASN A 554 -6.39 9.21 -11.08
C ASN A 554 -6.71 10.71 -11.19
N TYR A 555 -7.95 11.05 -10.90
CA TYR A 555 -8.49 12.40 -11.07
C TYR A 555 -9.34 12.79 -9.87
N ALA A 556 -9.61 14.08 -9.71
CA ALA A 556 -10.60 14.53 -8.73
C ALA A 556 -11.98 13.96 -9.11
N ARG A 557 -12.82 13.58 -8.13
CA ARG A 557 -14.17 13.04 -8.39
C ARG A 557 -15.08 13.99 -9.21
N THR A 558 -14.79 15.30 -9.22
CA THR A 558 -15.51 16.29 -10.03
C THR A 558 -15.08 16.32 -11.50
N ASP A 559 -13.92 15.72 -11.82
CA ASP A 559 -13.41 15.64 -13.19
C ASP A 559 -14.20 14.59 -13.98
N VAL A 560 -14.50 14.92 -15.22
CA VAL A 560 -15.17 14.03 -16.16
C VAL A 560 -14.35 12.76 -16.40
N LYS A 561 -13.02 12.87 -16.46
CA LYS A 561 -12.13 11.71 -16.68
C LYS A 561 -12.20 10.66 -15.58
N PHE A 562 -12.58 11.04 -14.36
CA PHE A 562 -12.77 10.09 -13.26
C PHE A 562 -13.83 9.04 -13.60
N LYS A 563 -14.98 9.48 -14.12
CA LYS A 563 -16.07 8.56 -14.53
C LYS A 563 -15.66 7.68 -15.70
N VAL A 564 -14.89 8.22 -16.65
CA VAL A 564 -14.38 7.44 -17.79
C VAL A 564 -13.45 6.32 -17.32
N ALA A 565 -12.60 6.59 -16.33
CA ALA A 565 -11.76 5.56 -15.72
C ALA A 565 -12.60 4.48 -15.01
N GLU A 566 -13.64 4.88 -14.27
CA GLU A 566 -14.57 3.94 -13.64
C GLU A 566 -15.34 3.07 -14.64
N GLU A 567 -15.71 3.62 -15.81
CA GLU A 567 -16.34 2.87 -16.90
C GLU A 567 -15.39 1.85 -17.52
N TRP A 568 -14.12 2.23 -17.74
CA TRP A 568 -13.09 1.28 -18.19
C TRP A 568 -12.88 0.15 -17.18
N GLU A 569 -12.80 0.48 -15.88
CA GLU A 569 -12.68 -0.51 -14.80
C GLU A 569 -13.86 -1.48 -14.75
N ARG A 570 -15.07 -1.02 -15.09
CA ARG A 570 -16.23 -1.90 -15.21
C ARG A 570 -16.07 -2.90 -16.36
N GLY A 571 -15.65 -2.45 -17.53
CA GLY A 571 -15.36 -3.34 -18.67
C GLY A 571 -14.25 -4.33 -18.37
N PHE A 572 -13.24 -3.91 -17.62
CA PHE A 572 -12.19 -4.79 -17.10
C PHE A 572 -12.77 -5.91 -16.21
N LEU A 573 -13.59 -5.55 -15.21
CA LEU A 573 -14.21 -6.54 -14.31
C LEU A 573 -15.12 -7.51 -15.07
N GLU A 574 -15.90 -7.02 -16.04
CA GLU A 574 -16.79 -7.85 -16.88
C GLU A 574 -16.00 -8.90 -17.68
N ILE A 575 -14.90 -8.51 -18.32
CA ILE A 575 -14.05 -9.42 -19.09
C ILE A 575 -13.40 -10.48 -18.19
N VAL A 576 -12.89 -10.07 -17.03
CA VAL A 576 -12.22 -10.97 -16.09
C VAL A 576 -13.22 -11.98 -15.49
N GLN A 577 -14.42 -11.52 -15.12
CA GLN A 577 -15.49 -12.39 -14.62
C GLN A 577 -16.05 -13.32 -15.70
N GLU A 578 -16.18 -12.86 -16.94
CA GLU A 578 -16.55 -13.72 -18.08
C GLU A 578 -15.52 -14.81 -18.28
N TYR A 579 -14.23 -14.45 -18.23
CA TYR A 579 -13.13 -15.40 -18.33
C TYR A 579 -13.19 -16.42 -17.20
N GLN A 580 -13.52 -16.01 -15.97
CA GLN A 580 -13.60 -16.90 -14.79
C GLN A 580 -14.69 -17.97 -14.92
N LYS A 581 -15.82 -17.59 -15.54
CA LYS A 581 -16.96 -18.48 -15.73
C LYS A 581 -16.73 -19.51 -16.82
N ASN A 582 -15.71 -19.34 -17.66
CA ASN A 582 -15.44 -20.25 -18.76
C ASN A 582 -14.83 -21.56 -18.23
N PRO A 583 -15.52 -22.72 -18.40
CA PRO A 583 -15.05 -24.01 -17.87
C PRO A 583 -13.78 -24.55 -18.52
N ASN A 584 -13.34 -23.95 -19.64
CA ASN A 584 -12.08 -24.28 -20.30
C ASN A 584 -10.87 -23.58 -19.67
N THR A 585 -11.07 -22.75 -18.64
CA THR A 585 -9.95 -22.11 -17.93
C THR A 585 -9.27 -23.11 -17.02
N ASN A 586 -7.96 -23.27 -17.21
CA ASN A 586 -7.14 -24.17 -16.41
C ASN A 586 -6.50 -23.46 -15.21
N PHE A 587 -6.87 -22.20 -14.90
CA PHE A 587 -6.20 -21.37 -13.89
C PHE A 587 -7.17 -20.83 -12.84
N THR A 588 -6.68 -20.67 -11.63
CA THR A 588 -7.34 -19.93 -10.56
C THR A 588 -6.77 -18.52 -10.54
N PHE A 589 -7.63 -17.51 -10.46
CA PHE A 589 -7.17 -16.14 -10.43
C PHE A 589 -7.99 -15.32 -9.44
N ALA A 590 -7.33 -14.34 -8.87
CA ALA A 590 -7.94 -13.33 -8.02
C ALA A 590 -7.70 -11.96 -8.65
N TYR A 591 -8.66 -11.06 -8.54
CA TYR A 591 -8.62 -9.79 -9.24
C TYR A 591 -9.20 -8.67 -8.39
N MET A 592 -8.73 -7.45 -8.66
CA MET A 592 -9.19 -6.22 -8.04
C MET A 592 -9.18 -5.12 -9.09
N ALA A 593 -10.25 -4.33 -9.11
CA ALA A 593 -10.21 -2.98 -9.67
C ALA A 593 -10.35 -1.96 -8.53
N GLU A 594 -9.82 -0.76 -8.68
CA GLU A 594 -9.86 0.28 -7.63
C GLU A 594 -11.29 0.58 -7.17
N ARG A 595 -12.27 0.58 -8.09
CA ARG A 595 -13.71 0.72 -7.76
C ARG A 595 -14.34 -0.45 -6.98
N SER A 596 -13.73 -1.64 -7.01
CA SER A 596 -14.32 -2.87 -6.45
C SER A 596 -14.62 -2.76 -4.96
N LEU A 597 -13.76 -2.05 -4.21
CA LEU A 597 -13.93 -1.83 -2.78
C LEU A 597 -15.22 -1.05 -2.47
N GLU A 598 -15.48 0.03 -3.22
CA GLU A 598 -16.67 0.87 -3.06
C GLU A 598 -17.93 0.13 -3.51
N ASP A 599 -17.86 -0.60 -4.63
CA ASP A 599 -18.99 -1.36 -5.18
C ASP A 599 -19.44 -2.50 -4.25
N GLU A 600 -18.52 -3.29 -3.69
CA GLU A 600 -18.85 -4.42 -2.80
C GLU A 600 -19.44 -3.97 -1.45
N ILE A 601 -18.94 -2.88 -0.87
CA ILE A 601 -19.53 -2.29 0.36
C ILE A 601 -20.96 -1.81 0.09
N ASN A 602 -21.19 -1.16 -1.05
CA ASN A 602 -22.52 -0.69 -1.44
C ASN A 602 -23.48 -1.86 -1.76
N ARG A 603 -22.99 -2.96 -2.36
CA ARG A 603 -23.76 -4.18 -2.60
C ARG A 603 -24.26 -4.80 -1.29
N THR A 604 -23.36 -4.98 -0.32
CA THR A 604 -23.68 -5.49 1.03
C THR A 604 -24.84 -4.70 1.65
N THR A 605 -24.70 -3.37 1.59
CA THR A 605 -25.68 -2.44 2.14
C THR A 605 -27.05 -2.62 1.49
N ALA A 606 -27.11 -2.84 0.17
CA ALA A 606 -28.35 -3.03 -0.56
C ALA A 606 -29.01 -4.39 -0.26
N GLU A 607 -28.22 -5.46 -0.12
CA GLU A 607 -28.69 -6.81 0.20
C GLU A 607 -29.28 -6.91 1.61
N ASP A 608 -28.83 -6.08 2.55
CA ASP A 608 -29.34 -6.06 3.92
C ASP A 608 -30.68 -5.31 4.06
N ILE A 609 -31.05 -4.43 3.13
CA ILE A 609 -32.29 -3.61 3.22
C ILE A 609 -33.55 -4.48 3.44
N PRO A 610 -33.80 -5.55 2.66
CA PRO A 610 -34.95 -6.43 2.90
C PRO A 610 -34.95 -7.09 4.28
N ILE A 611 -33.78 -7.48 4.81
CA ILE A 611 -33.65 -8.12 6.12
C ILE A 611 -34.07 -7.13 7.21
N PHE A 612 -33.61 -5.87 7.13
CA PHE A 612 -34.06 -4.82 8.04
C PHE A 612 -35.57 -4.59 7.96
N MET A 613 -36.15 -4.57 6.75
CA MET A 613 -37.60 -4.41 6.58
C MET A 613 -38.40 -5.55 7.24
N ILE A 614 -37.92 -6.79 7.16
CA ILE A 614 -38.52 -7.93 7.88
C ILE A 614 -38.40 -7.73 9.39
N SER A 615 -37.24 -7.30 9.88
CA SER A 615 -37.03 -7.03 11.31
C SER A 615 -38.00 -5.95 11.85
N TYR A 616 -38.22 -4.87 11.09
CA TYR A 616 -39.18 -3.83 11.42
C TYR A 616 -40.62 -4.36 11.43
N ALA A 617 -40.98 -5.21 10.46
CA ALA A 617 -42.30 -5.83 10.42
C ALA A 617 -42.56 -6.74 11.64
N VAL A 618 -41.55 -7.50 12.08
CA VAL A 618 -41.65 -8.35 13.28
C VAL A 618 -41.78 -7.51 14.56
N ILE A 619 -40.97 -6.45 14.71
CA ILE A 619 -41.08 -5.53 15.84
C ILE A 619 -42.46 -4.83 15.85
N PHE A 620 -42.95 -4.40 14.68
CA PHE A 620 -44.29 -3.85 14.53
C PHE A 620 -45.36 -4.81 15.01
N LEU A 621 -45.30 -6.08 14.56
CA LEU A 621 -46.26 -7.09 14.97
C LEU A 621 -46.19 -7.35 16.49
N TYR A 622 -44.99 -7.39 17.05
CA TYR A 622 -44.78 -7.52 18.48
C TYR A 622 -45.41 -6.36 19.26
N ILE A 623 -45.16 -5.11 18.86
CA ILE A 623 -45.72 -3.92 19.52
C ILE A 623 -47.25 -3.93 19.46
N ALA A 624 -47.81 -4.18 18.27
CA ALA A 624 -49.25 -4.19 18.06
C ALA A 624 -49.98 -5.27 18.89
N VAL A 625 -49.36 -6.43 19.08
CA VAL A 625 -49.90 -7.54 19.89
C VAL A 625 -49.67 -7.31 21.39
N ALA A 626 -48.45 -6.95 21.80
CA ALA A 626 -48.08 -6.84 23.21
C ALA A 626 -48.80 -5.70 23.94
N LEU A 627 -49.17 -4.62 23.23
CA LEU A 627 -49.96 -3.51 23.80
C LEU A 627 -51.45 -3.85 24.02
N GLY A 628 -51.95 -4.95 23.44
CA GLY A 628 -53.36 -5.33 23.53
C GLY A 628 -53.76 -5.88 24.91
N GLU A 629 -54.99 -5.58 25.34
CA GLU A 629 -55.56 -6.19 26.55
C GLU A 629 -56.35 -7.47 26.20
N TYR A 630 -55.86 -8.61 26.68
CA TYR A 630 -56.51 -9.91 26.45
C TYR A 630 -57.35 -10.33 27.66
N SER A 631 -58.55 -9.73 27.80
CA SER A 631 -59.50 -10.05 28.87
C SER A 631 -60.43 -11.22 28.50
N SER A 632 -60.87 -11.31 27.25
CA SER A 632 -61.80 -12.34 26.76
C SER A 632 -61.70 -12.52 25.24
N CYS A 633 -61.75 -13.76 24.75
CA CYS A 633 -61.67 -14.07 23.30
C CYS A 633 -62.74 -13.37 22.45
N LYS A 634 -63.91 -13.03 23.02
CA LYS A 634 -64.99 -12.33 22.30
C LYS A 634 -64.79 -10.82 22.17
N ARG A 635 -63.86 -10.24 22.94
CA ARG A 635 -63.59 -8.78 23.00
C ARG A 635 -62.21 -8.40 22.44
N ILE A 636 -61.44 -9.38 21.95
CA ILE A 636 -60.08 -9.19 21.40
C ILE A 636 -60.00 -8.07 20.36
N LEU A 637 -60.96 -7.98 19.43
CA LEU A 637 -60.96 -6.97 18.35
C LEU A 637 -61.36 -5.54 18.82
N VAL A 638 -61.87 -5.41 20.04
CA VAL A 638 -62.23 -4.12 20.65
C VAL A 638 -61.09 -3.63 21.53
N ASP A 639 -60.52 -4.53 22.33
CA ASP A 639 -59.44 -4.24 23.30
C ASP A 639 -58.03 -4.36 22.70
N SER A 640 -57.91 -4.76 21.42
CA SER A 640 -56.67 -4.63 20.66
C SER A 640 -56.27 -3.16 20.51
N LYS A 641 -54.95 -2.93 20.48
CA LYS A 641 -54.29 -1.61 20.37
C LYS A 641 -53.45 -1.52 19.10
N PHE A 642 -53.88 -2.18 18.04
CA PHE A 642 -53.18 -2.23 16.75
C PHE A 642 -52.98 -0.84 16.13
N LEU A 643 -54.00 0.03 16.13
CA LEU A 643 -53.93 1.40 15.64
C LEU A 643 -53.02 2.29 16.49
N VAL A 644 -52.98 2.06 17.81
CA VAL A 644 -52.08 2.77 18.72
C VAL A 644 -50.64 2.33 18.47
N GLY A 645 -50.38 1.03 18.27
CA GLY A 645 -49.07 0.51 17.87
C GLY A 645 -48.61 1.06 16.51
N LEU A 646 -49.50 1.06 15.51
CA LEU A 646 -49.23 1.65 14.19
C LEU A 646 -48.94 3.15 14.27
N GLY A 647 -49.73 3.90 15.03
CA GLY A 647 -49.50 5.32 15.21
C GLY A 647 -48.24 5.63 16.02
N GLY A 648 -47.87 4.78 16.97
CA GLY A 648 -46.59 4.87 17.69
C GLY A 648 -45.39 4.73 16.74
N ILE A 649 -45.41 3.72 15.87
CA ILE A 649 -44.35 3.50 14.87
C ILE A 649 -44.32 4.63 13.83
N LEU A 650 -45.48 5.12 13.41
CA LEU A 650 -45.56 6.26 12.49
C LEU A 650 -44.98 7.53 13.13
N VAL A 651 -45.22 7.75 14.43
CA VAL A 651 -44.60 8.85 15.19
C VAL A 651 -43.08 8.74 15.19
N VAL A 652 -42.53 7.55 15.45
CA VAL A 652 -41.08 7.30 15.38
C VAL A 652 -40.54 7.49 13.96
N GLY A 653 -41.23 7.00 12.92
CA GLY A 653 -40.83 7.23 11.54
C GLY A 653 -40.82 8.73 11.18
N CYS A 654 -41.81 9.49 11.65
CA CYS A 654 -41.88 10.93 11.47
C CYS A 654 -40.74 11.68 12.19
N SER A 655 -40.29 11.24 13.36
CA SER A 655 -39.16 11.86 14.07
C SER A 655 -37.84 11.67 13.32
N VAL A 656 -37.61 10.48 12.78
CA VAL A 656 -36.44 10.16 11.95
C VAL A 656 -36.45 10.99 10.68
N MET A 657 -37.58 11.06 9.96
CA MET A 657 -37.72 11.90 8.76
C MET A 657 -37.50 13.39 9.05
N ALA A 658 -38.03 13.89 10.17
CA ALA A 658 -37.83 15.28 10.57
C ALA A 658 -36.36 15.59 10.87
N SER A 659 -35.66 14.67 11.56
CA SER A 659 -34.22 14.83 11.83
C SER A 659 -33.38 14.79 10.57
N MET A 660 -33.63 13.82 9.68
CA MET A 660 -32.91 13.71 8.40
C MET A 660 -33.13 14.94 7.52
N GLY A 661 -34.38 15.42 7.42
CA GLY A 661 -34.68 16.61 6.64
C GLY A 661 -34.09 17.89 7.22
N PHE A 662 -34.04 18.03 8.55
CA PHE A 662 -33.41 19.19 9.20
C PHE A 662 -31.90 19.27 8.90
N TYR A 663 -31.17 18.16 9.01
CA TYR A 663 -29.74 18.15 8.72
C TYR A 663 -29.40 18.23 7.24
N ALA A 664 -30.23 17.66 6.37
CA ALA A 664 -30.13 17.89 4.94
C ALA A 664 -30.29 19.38 4.59
N TRP A 665 -31.22 20.10 5.25
CA TRP A 665 -31.38 21.55 5.05
C TRP A 665 -30.16 22.37 5.51
N ILE A 666 -29.46 21.92 6.55
CA ILE A 666 -28.20 22.53 7.01
C ILE A 666 -27.04 22.24 6.03
N GLY A 667 -27.17 21.22 5.18
CA GLY A 667 -26.12 20.77 4.27
C GLY A 667 -25.11 19.81 4.92
N ILE A 668 -25.52 19.06 5.95
CA ILE A 668 -24.68 17.99 6.51
C ILE A 668 -24.95 16.71 5.71
N PRO A 669 -23.95 16.16 4.99
CA PRO A 669 -24.15 14.97 4.18
C PRO A 669 -24.54 13.77 5.04
N SER A 670 -25.37 12.91 4.47
CA SER A 670 -25.78 11.64 5.08
C SER A 670 -24.91 10.50 4.54
N SER A 671 -25.06 9.32 5.15
CA SER A 671 -24.39 8.09 4.73
C SER A 671 -25.37 6.91 4.78
N LEU A 672 -25.03 5.84 4.08
CA LEU A 672 -25.85 4.63 4.03
C LEU A 672 -26.02 3.99 5.43
N VAL A 673 -24.96 4.03 6.25
CA VAL A 673 -24.99 3.54 7.64
C VAL A 673 -26.03 4.28 8.48
N ILE A 674 -26.18 5.60 8.29
CA ILE A 674 -27.18 6.41 9.02
C ILE A 674 -28.60 5.99 8.64
N LEU A 675 -28.86 5.77 7.35
CA LEU A 675 -30.17 5.34 6.85
C LEU A 675 -30.59 3.97 7.40
N GLN A 676 -29.64 3.08 7.71
CA GLN A 676 -29.90 1.76 8.25
C GLN A 676 -30.06 1.76 9.79
N VAL A 677 -29.11 2.35 10.51
CA VAL A 677 -28.98 2.18 11.97
C VAL A 677 -29.87 3.13 12.76
N VAL A 678 -30.00 4.39 12.31
CA VAL A 678 -30.75 5.41 13.08
C VAL A 678 -32.22 5.05 13.26
N PRO A 679 -32.97 4.62 12.22
CA PRO A 679 -34.37 4.26 12.40
C PRO A 679 -34.56 3.09 13.39
N PHE A 680 -33.63 2.13 13.40
CA PHE A 680 -33.66 1.00 14.33
C PHE A 680 -33.45 1.43 15.78
N LEU A 681 -32.44 2.27 16.01
CA LEU A 681 -32.13 2.81 17.33
C LEU A 681 -33.28 3.63 17.90
N VAL A 682 -33.82 4.55 17.10
CA VAL A 682 -34.92 5.43 17.53
C VAL A 682 -36.20 4.63 17.73
N LEU A 683 -36.44 3.59 16.93
CA LEU A 683 -37.57 2.68 17.15
C LEU A 683 -37.46 1.95 18.50
N ALA A 684 -36.27 1.49 18.88
CA ALA A 684 -36.06 0.80 20.16
C ALA A 684 -36.36 1.73 21.36
N VAL A 685 -35.80 2.94 21.34
CA VAL A 685 -36.02 3.96 22.39
C VAL A 685 -37.48 4.40 22.42
N GLY A 686 -38.04 4.76 21.26
CA GLY A 686 -39.38 5.32 21.18
C GLY A 686 -40.47 4.30 21.52
N ALA A 687 -40.29 3.03 21.12
CA ALA A 687 -41.19 1.95 21.50
C ALA A 687 -41.24 1.75 23.02
N ASP A 688 -40.11 1.84 23.74
CA ASP A 688 -40.06 1.68 25.20
C ASP A 688 -40.89 2.76 25.92
N ASN A 689 -40.72 4.03 25.53
CA ASN A 689 -41.52 5.14 26.06
C ASN A 689 -43.02 4.93 25.81
N ILE A 690 -43.39 4.51 24.60
CA ILE A 690 -44.77 4.19 24.24
C ILE A 690 -45.31 3.05 25.11
N PHE A 691 -44.54 1.97 25.31
CA PHE A 691 -44.92 0.85 26.14
C PHE A 691 -45.14 1.25 27.59
N ILE A 692 -44.21 2.00 28.19
CA ILE A 692 -44.31 2.46 29.59
C ILE A 692 -45.58 3.30 29.77
N PHE A 693 -45.84 4.24 28.86
CA PHE A 693 -46.98 5.13 28.98
C PHE A 693 -48.32 4.39 28.81
N VAL A 694 -48.46 3.54 27.79
CA VAL A 694 -49.70 2.78 27.55
C VAL A 694 -49.94 1.77 28.67
N LEU A 695 -48.90 1.08 29.15
CA LEU A 695 -49.03 0.09 30.20
C LEU A 695 -49.44 0.73 31.55
N GLU A 696 -48.89 1.89 31.88
CA GLU A 696 -49.30 2.60 33.09
C GLU A 696 -50.74 3.13 32.97
N TYR A 697 -51.15 3.57 31.78
CA TYR A 697 -52.54 3.93 31.50
C TYR A 697 -53.52 2.76 31.69
N GLN A 698 -53.13 1.55 31.27
CA GLN A 698 -53.93 0.34 31.45
C GLN A 698 -54.00 -0.12 32.92
N ARG A 699 -52.93 0.12 33.70
CA ARG A 699 -52.87 -0.27 35.11
C ARG A 699 -53.61 0.69 36.04
N ASP A 700 -53.62 1.98 35.71
CA ASP A 700 -54.22 3.01 36.55
C ASP A 700 -55.75 3.10 36.34
N MET A 701 -56.51 3.03 37.42
CA MET A 701 -57.97 3.18 37.35
C MET A 701 -58.40 4.64 37.34
N ARG A 702 -59.39 4.94 36.50
CA ARG A 702 -60.07 6.24 36.49
C ARG A 702 -60.81 6.45 37.81
N ARG A 703 -60.60 7.60 38.46
CA ARG A 703 -61.29 7.95 39.72
C ARG A 703 -62.77 8.25 39.45
N THR A 704 -63.63 8.03 40.45
CA THR A 704 -65.07 8.31 40.33
C THR A 704 -65.33 9.79 40.07
N GLY A 705 -65.82 10.14 38.87
CA GLY A 705 -66.10 11.51 38.44
C GLY A 705 -64.98 12.20 37.64
N GLU A 706 -63.83 11.54 37.44
CA GLU A 706 -62.71 12.05 36.64
C GLU A 706 -63.00 11.92 35.13
N LYS A 707 -62.70 12.96 34.35
CA LYS A 707 -62.84 12.90 32.88
C LYS A 707 -61.69 12.11 32.25
N ARG A 708 -61.89 11.60 31.03
CA ARG A 708 -60.85 10.83 30.32
C ARG A 708 -59.58 11.64 30.11
N GLU A 709 -59.73 12.91 29.75
CA GLU A 709 -58.60 13.81 29.47
C GLU A 709 -57.78 14.06 30.74
N GLU A 710 -58.46 14.23 31.88
CA GLU A 710 -57.82 14.40 33.20
C GLU A 710 -57.12 13.11 33.66
N HIS A 711 -57.70 11.94 33.36
CA HIS A 711 -57.09 10.63 33.61
C HIS A 711 -55.80 10.44 32.80
N ILE A 712 -55.83 10.69 31.49
CA ILE A 712 -54.64 10.62 30.62
C ILE A 712 -53.58 11.63 31.10
N GLY A 713 -53.99 12.85 31.44
CA GLY A 713 -53.08 13.85 32.00
C GLY A 713 -52.43 13.38 33.30
N ARG A 714 -53.20 12.82 34.24
CA ARG A 714 -52.67 12.33 35.51
C ARG A 714 -51.68 11.18 35.32
N VAL A 715 -51.99 10.22 34.44
CA VAL A 715 -51.06 9.12 34.11
C VAL A 715 -49.79 9.68 33.48
N LEU A 716 -49.91 10.59 32.51
CA LEU A 716 -48.76 11.22 31.86
C LEU A 716 -47.90 11.99 32.90
N GLY A 717 -48.50 12.69 33.86
CA GLY A 717 -47.79 13.36 34.94
C GLY A 717 -46.95 12.43 35.82
N ASN A 718 -47.34 11.16 35.95
CA ASN A 718 -46.59 10.17 36.72
C ASN A 718 -45.39 9.59 35.94
N VAL A 719 -45.52 9.39 34.63
CA VAL A 719 -44.49 8.70 33.81
C VAL A 719 -43.59 9.65 33.01
N ALA A 720 -44.08 10.82 32.62
CA ALA A 720 -43.36 11.76 31.75
C ALA A 720 -42.05 12.30 32.34
N PRO A 721 -41.91 12.56 33.65
CA PRO A 721 -40.61 12.95 34.20
C PRO A 721 -39.50 11.91 33.97
N SER A 722 -39.85 10.61 34.01
CA SER A 722 -38.89 9.54 33.72
C SER A 722 -38.57 9.45 32.23
N MET A 723 -39.58 9.53 31.35
CA MET A 723 -39.37 9.55 29.89
C MET A 723 -38.52 10.76 29.45
N LEU A 724 -38.80 11.95 30.01
CA LEU A 724 -37.99 13.15 29.76
C LEU A 724 -36.54 12.95 30.17
N LEU A 725 -36.30 12.36 31.35
CA LEU A 725 -34.96 12.11 31.85
C LEU A 725 -34.20 11.15 30.94
N CYS A 726 -34.83 10.04 30.52
CA CYS A 726 -34.23 9.09 29.57
C CYS A 726 -33.89 9.77 28.24
N SER A 727 -34.88 10.34 27.54
CA SER A 727 -34.68 10.92 26.22
C SER A 727 -33.73 12.11 26.22
N LEU A 728 -33.76 12.96 27.26
CA LEU A 728 -32.79 14.06 27.39
C LEU A 728 -31.38 13.53 27.66
N SER A 729 -31.22 12.51 28.51
CA SER A 729 -29.91 11.92 28.78
C SER A 729 -29.32 11.26 27.55
N GLU A 730 -30.13 10.52 26.78
CA GLU A 730 -29.72 9.90 25.51
C GLU A 730 -29.36 10.95 24.47
N SER A 731 -30.20 11.96 24.27
CA SER A 731 -29.94 13.05 23.32
C SER A 731 -28.65 13.81 23.68
N VAL A 732 -28.44 14.15 24.96
CA VAL A 732 -27.19 14.78 25.42
C VAL A 732 -25.99 13.86 25.22
N CYS A 733 -26.11 12.55 25.48
CA CYS A 733 -25.03 11.60 25.24
C CYS A 733 -24.67 11.50 23.75
N PHE A 734 -25.66 11.47 22.85
CA PHE A 734 -25.42 11.50 21.41
C PHE A 734 -24.80 12.83 20.97
N PHE A 735 -25.26 13.97 21.48
CA PHE A 735 -24.60 15.26 21.19
C PHE A 735 -23.15 15.29 21.66
N LEU A 736 -22.81 14.69 22.80
CA LEU A 736 -21.43 14.53 23.24
C LEU A 736 -20.63 13.59 22.32
N GLY A 737 -21.26 12.54 21.80
CA GLY A 737 -20.68 11.66 20.78
C GLY A 737 -20.30 12.38 19.48
N ALA A 738 -20.99 13.47 19.13
CA ALA A 738 -20.69 14.29 17.96
C ALA A 738 -19.38 15.11 18.08
N LEU A 739 -18.71 15.09 19.23
CA LEU A 739 -17.36 15.65 19.40
C LEU A 739 -16.27 14.80 18.74
N SER A 740 -16.59 13.57 18.32
CA SER A 740 -15.67 12.74 17.53
C SER A 740 -15.24 13.46 16.25
N THR A 741 -13.96 13.32 15.90
CA THR A 741 -13.41 13.89 14.66
C THR A 741 -13.80 13.08 13.43
N MET A 742 -14.25 11.84 13.61
CA MET A 742 -14.61 10.94 12.53
C MET A 742 -15.97 11.32 11.91
N PRO A 743 -16.04 11.66 10.60
CA PRO A 743 -17.26 12.18 9.98
C PRO A 743 -18.47 11.26 10.11
N ALA A 744 -18.33 9.95 9.86
CA ALA A 744 -19.47 9.03 9.93
C ALA A 744 -20.09 8.96 11.34
N VAL A 745 -19.26 8.87 12.39
CA VAL A 745 -19.73 8.85 13.79
C VAL A 745 -20.31 10.20 14.20
N LYS A 746 -19.68 11.30 13.78
CA LYS A 746 -20.16 12.65 14.05
C LYS A 746 -21.54 12.89 13.46
N SER A 747 -21.73 12.60 12.17
CA SER A 747 -23.03 12.72 11.51
C SER A 747 -24.05 11.77 12.13
N PHE A 748 -23.71 10.49 12.35
CA PHE A 748 -24.59 9.54 13.04
C PHE A 748 -25.09 10.07 14.39
N ALA A 749 -24.18 10.57 15.22
CA ALA A 749 -24.49 11.07 16.55
C ALA A 749 -25.39 12.32 16.52
N LEU A 750 -25.16 13.24 15.59
CA LEU A 750 -26.04 14.41 15.37
C LEU A 750 -27.45 13.98 14.95
N TYR A 751 -27.56 13.12 13.94
CA TYR A 751 -28.84 12.64 13.43
C TYR A 751 -29.61 11.85 14.51
N ALA A 752 -28.94 10.99 15.29
CA ALA A 752 -29.57 10.26 16.38
C ALA A 752 -30.02 11.19 17.53
N ALA A 753 -29.21 12.16 17.92
CA ALA A 753 -29.52 13.09 19.01
C ALA A 753 -30.80 13.90 18.76
N LEU A 754 -30.95 14.43 17.54
CA LEU A 754 -32.13 15.18 17.13
C LEU A 754 -33.33 14.27 16.89
N ALA A 755 -33.14 13.07 16.34
CA ALA A 755 -34.22 12.11 16.14
C ALA A 755 -34.85 11.68 17.48
N VAL A 756 -34.06 11.36 18.51
CA VAL A 756 -34.56 11.03 19.86
C VAL A 756 -35.27 12.23 20.50
N LEU A 757 -34.76 13.46 20.31
CA LEU A 757 -35.41 14.66 20.83
C LEU A 757 -36.77 14.92 20.16
N MET A 758 -36.82 14.81 18.83
CA MET A 758 -38.05 14.96 18.05
C MET A 758 -39.04 13.83 18.34
N ASP A 759 -38.56 12.61 18.58
CA ASP A 759 -39.36 11.47 19.00
C ASP A 759 -40.05 11.75 20.34
N PHE A 760 -39.32 12.22 21.35
CA PHE A 760 -39.91 12.64 22.62
C PHE A 760 -40.97 13.74 22.45
N ILE A 761 -40.70 14.77 21.62
CA ILE A 761 -41.66 15.85 21.37
C ILE A 761 -42.94 15.32 20.71
N LEU A 762 -42.83 14.45 19.71
CA LEU A 762 -43.99 13.86 19.02
C LEU A 762 -44.73 12.86 19.91
N GLN A 763 -44.04 12.12 20.79
CA GLN A 763 -44.67 11.25 21.78
C GLN A 763 -45.47 12.06 22.80
N MET A 764 -44.93 13.16 23.32
CA MET A 764 -45.64 14.00 24.30
C MET A 764 -46.81 14.81 23.70
N THR A 765 -46.96 14.81 22.37
CA THR A 765 -48.00 15.58 21.65
C THR A 765 -48.91 14.68 20.82
N ALA A 766 -48.43 14.22 19.66
CA ALA A 766 -49.19 13.43 18.69
C ALA A 766 -49.62 12.07 19.27
N PHE A 767 -48.75 11.37 19.99
CA PHE A 767 -49.09 10.06 20.56
C PHE A 767 -50.11 10.18 21.72
N VAL A 768 -49.99 11.17 22.60
CA VAL A 768 -51.00 11.46 23.64
C VAL A 768 -52.38 11.77 23.01
N ALA A 769 -52.40 12.55 21.94
CA ALA A 769 -53.62 12.86 21.19
C ALA A 769 -54.22 11.61 20.51
N LEU A 770 -53.39 10.73 19.96
CA LEU A 770 -53.83 9.46 19.38
C LEU A 770 -54.42 8.53 20.45
N LEU A 771 -53.77 8.41 21.60
CA LEU A 771 -54.24 7.61 22.72
C LEU A 771 -55.58 8.12 23.26
N SER A 772 -55.81 9.44 23.28
CA SER A 772 -57.09 10.01 23.72
C SER A 772 -58.24 9.68 22.75
N LEU A 773 -57.98 9.62 21.45
CA LEU A 773 -58.93 9.16 20.43
C LEU A 773 -59.20 7.65 20.54
N ASP A 774 -58.17 6.84 20.78
CA ASP A 774 -58.36 5.40 20.97
C ASP A 774 -59.16 5.09 22.25
N ALA A 775 -58.85 5.78 23.35
CA ALA A 775 -59.65 5.66 24.57
C ALA A 775 -61.10 6.16 24.36
N ARG A 776 -61.35 7.10 23.44
CA ARG A 776 -62.70 7.48 22.99
C ARG A 776 -63.43 6.38 22.26
N ARG A 777 -62.72 5.65 21.41
CA ARG A 777 -63.24 4.48 20.69
C ARG A 777 -63.56 3.35 21.66
N GLN A 778 -62.66 3.06 22.61
CA GLN A 778 -62.81 1.96 23.56
C GLN A 778 -63.99 2.20 24.54
N ASP A 779 -64.15 3.42 25.06
CA ASP A 779 -65.32 3.78 25.89
C ASP A 779 -66.65 3.67 25.11
N ALA A 780 -66.63 3.74 23.78
CA ALA A 780 -67.79 3.57 22.91
C ALA A 780 -68.02 2.09 22.45
N ASN A 781 -67.22 1.13 22.93
CA ASN A 781 -67.27 -0.30 22.59
C ASN A 781 -67.28 -0.60 21.08
N ARG A 782 -66.49 0.15 20.29
CA ARG A 782 -66.35 -0.06 18.83
C ARG A 782 -65.11 -0.89 18.49
N CYS A 783 -65.23 -1.79 17.52
CA CYS A 783 -64.09 -2.55 16.99
C CYS A 783 -63.02 -1.63 16.36
N GLU A 784 -61.76 -2.05 16.43
CA GLU A 784 -60.61 -1.24 16.01
C GLU A 784 -60.46 -1.10 14.49
N ILE A 785 -60.48 -2.24 13.77
CA ILE A 785 -60.31 -2.28 12.30
C ILE A 785 -61.63 -1.97 11.56
N ALA A 786 -62.77 -2.32 12.17
CA ALA A 786 -64.11 -2.12 11.61
C ALA A 786 -64.92 -1.15 12.49
N CYS A 787 -64.71 0.15 12.27
CA CYS A 787 -65.28 1.25 13.07
C CYS A 787 -66.82 1.28 13.18
N CYS A 788 -67.54 0.49 12.36
CA CYS A 788 -68.99 0.42 12.28
C CYS A 788 -69.63 -0.67 13.16
N VAL A 789 -68.83 -1.56 13.78
CA VAL A 789 -69.33 -2.70 14.57
C VAL A 789 -69.20 -2.40 16.07
N THR A 790 -70.32 -2.49 16.81
CA THR A 790 -70.38 -2.30 18.27
C THR A 790 -70.61 -3.62 19.00
N VAL A 791 -69.87 -3.84 20.08
CA VAL A 791 -70.00 -5.05 20.92
C VAL A 791 -70.79 -4.72 22.19
N LYS A 792 -71.80 -5.54 22.51
CA LYS A 792 -72.73 -5.30 23.64
C LYS A 792 -72.19 -5.72 25.02
N THR A 793 -71.06 -6.42 25.09
CA THR A 793 -70.49 -6.88 26.36
C THR A 793 -69.87 -5.69 27.12
N PRO A 794 -70.22 -5.45 28.40
CA PRO A 794 -69.63 -4.37 29.20
C PRO A 794 -68.15 -4.62 29.50
N HIS A 795 -67.40 -3.54 29.73
CA HIS A 795 -65.98 -3.61 30.14
C HIS A 795 -65.94 -4.14 31.59
N PRO A 796 -65.14 -5.19 31.91
CA PRO A 796 -65.04 -5.68 33.27
C PRO A 796 -64.55 -4.58 34.24
N SER A 797 -65.12 -4.56 35.44
CA SER A 797 -64.84 -3.56 36.48
C SER A 797 -63.54 -3.77 37.24
N GLU A 798 -62.89 -4.93 37.06
CA GLU A 798 -61.63 -5.27 37.70
C GLU A 798 -60.46 -5.15 36.70
N PRO A 799 -59.31 -4.60 37.13
CA PRO A 799 -58.14 -4.44 36.27
C PRO A 799 -57.58 -5.82 35.93
N ASN A 800 -57.32 -6.06 34.65
CA ASN A 800 -56.67 -7.29 34.24
C ASN A 800 -55.19 -7.21 34.67
N GLN A 801 -54.80 -7.94 35.72
CA GLN A 801 -53.43 -7.89 36.26
C GLN A 801 -52.36 -8.42 35.29
N GLY A 802 -52.78 -8.96 34.13
CA GLY A 802 -51.92 -9.59 33.14
C GLY A 802 -51.21 -10.83 33.68
N VAL A 803 -50.44 -11.50 32.83
CA VAL A 803 -49.64 -12.67 33.25
C VAL A 803 -48.32 -12.24 33.89
N LEU A 804 -47.75 -11.10 33.45
CA LEU A 804 -46.42 -10.65 33.85
C LEU A 804 -46.35 -10.17 35.31
N LEU A 805 -47.33 -9.40 35.77
CA LEU A 805 -47.30 -8.78 37.10
C LEU A 805 -47.40 -9.82 38.23
N PRO A 806 -48.31 -10.81 38.18
CA PRO A 806 -48.37 -11.88 39.17
C PRO A 806 -47.11 -12.76 39.15
N LEU A 807 -46.54 -13.02 37.97
CA LEU A 807 -45.28 -13.76 37.83
C LEU A 807 -44.12 -13.03 38.50
N MET A 808 -43.97 -11.73 38.23
CA MET A 808 -42.92 -10.90 38.83
C MET A 808 -43.08 -10.79 40.34
N LYS A 809 -44.30 -10.54 40.83
CA LYS A 809 -44.58 -10.36 42.27
C LYS A 809 -44.48 -11.66 43.07
N LYS A 810 -44.96 -12.79 42.52
CA LYS A 810 -45.06 -14.07 43.26
C LYS A 810 -43.79 -14.91 43.16
N TYR A 811 -43.09 -14.88 42.02
CA TYR A 811 -41.95 -15.77 41.77
C TYR A 811 -40.63 -15.01 41.62
N TYR A 812 -40.53 -14.06 40.69
CA TYR A 812 -39.24 -13.44 40.35
C TYR A 812 -38.67 -12.54 41.48
N ALA A 813 -39.44 -11.58 41.97
CA ALA A 813 -38.96 -10.63 42.98
C ALA A 813 -38.60 -11.32 44.32
N PRO A 814 -39.40 -12.25 44.87
CA PRO A 814 -39.02 -13.00 46.06
C PRO A 814 -37.78 -13.89 45.86
N ALA A 815 -37.64 -14.50 44.67
CA ALA A 815 -36.47 -15.32 44.35
C ALA A 815 -35.19 -14.47 44.23
N LEU A 816 -35.26 -13.29 43.61
CA LEU A 816 -34.11 -12.41 43.42
C LEU A 816 -33.69 -11.70 44.72
N LEU A 817 -34.65 -11.25 45.53
CA LEU A 817 -34.41 -10.51 46.77
C LEU A 817 -34.11 -11.40 47.99
N ASN A 818 -34.13 -12.72 47.85
CA ASN A 818 -33.69 -13.65 48.88
C ASN A 818 -32.23 -13.30 49.31
N PRO A 819 -31.88 -13.26 50.60
CA PRO A 819 -30.53 -12.93 51.05
C PRO A 819 -29.42 -13.77 50.38
N VAL A 820 -29.65 -15.06 50.13
CA VAL A 820 -28.65 -15.94 49.48
C VAL A 820 -28.46 -15.59 48.01
N SER A 821 -29.56 -15.38 47.27
CA SER A 821 -29.50 -15.01 45.86
C SER A 821 -28.86 -13.64 45.66
N ARG A 822 -29.09 -12.67 46.56
CA ARG A 822 -28.44 -11.36 46.50
C ARG A 822 -26.92 -11.45 46.59
N VAL A 823 -26.40 -12.24 47.53
CA VAL A 823 -24.94 -12.44 47.65
C VAL A 823 -24.40 -13.14 46.41
N LEU A 824 -25.09 -14.19 45.92
CA LEU A 824 -24.69 -14.91 44.72
C LEU A 824 -24.64 -13.99 43.49
N VAL A 825 -25.69 -13.19 43.26
CA VAL A 825 -25.77 -12.24 42.14
C VAL A 825 -24.63 -11.22 42.24
N MET A 826 -24.37 -10.64 43.41
CA MET A 826 -23.26 -9.69 43.58
C MET A 826 -21.90 -10.32 43.26
N VAL A 827 -21.64 -11.55 43.73
CA VAL A 827 -20.40 -12.28 43.44
C VAL A 827 -20.26 -12.56 41.95
N VAL A 828 -21.32 -13.03 41.29
CA VAL A 828 -21.31 -13.32 39.85
C VAL A 828 -21.06 -12.05 39.04
N PHE A 829 -21.77 -10.95 39.31
CA PHE A 829 -21.58 -9.70 38.58
C PHE A 829 -20.19 -9.09 38.81
N LEU A 830 -19.65 -9.18 40.02
CA LEU A 830 -18.29 -8.70 40.31
C LEU A 830 -17.23 -9.54 39.59
N ALA A 831 -17.40 -10.87 39.58
CA ALA A 831 -16.51 -11.77 38.85
C ALA A 831 -16.56 -11.50 37.34
N THR A 832 -17.76 -11.35 36.76
CA THR A 832 -17.94 -10.99 35.35
C THR A 832 -17.35 -9.62 35.04
N PHE A 833 -17.54 -8.61 35.90
CA PHE A 833 -16.94 -7.29 35.73
C PHE A 833 -15.41 -7.36 35.65
N CYS A 834 -14.78 -8.09 36.57
CA CYS A 834 -13.32 -8.24 36.55
C CYS A 834 -12.82 -9.06 35.35
N ALA A 835 -13.57 -10.08 34.92
CA ALA A 835 -13.28 -10.79 33.67
C ALA A 835 -13.35 -9.83 32.47
N CYS A 836 -14.38 -8.98 32.37
CA CYS A 836 -14.49 -7.98 31.31
C CYS A 836 -13.33 -6.96 31.35
N VAL A 837 -12.92 -6.49 32.54
CA VAL A 837 -11.77 -5.57 32.67
C VAL A 837 -10.47 -6.25 32.20
N PHE A 838 -10.26 -7.52 32.55
CA PHE A 838 -9.09 -8.27 32.06
C PHE A 838 -9.11 -8.46 30.54
N LEU A 839 -10.26 -8.83 29.98
CA LEU A 839 -10.44 -9.00 28.54
C LEU A 839 -10.32 -7.68 27.77
N LEU A 840 -10.64 -6.54 28.39
CA LEU A 840 -10.51 -5.22 27.79
C LEU A 840 -9.07 -4.91 27.37
N PHE A 841 -8.06 -5.38 28.11
CA PHE A 841 -6.64 -5.22 27.75
C PHE A 841 -6.20 -6.08 26.56
N HIS A 842 -7.01 -7.07 26.16
CA HIS A 842 -6.73 -7.97 25.03
C HIS A 842 -7.51 -7.59 23.77
N VAL A 843 -8.27 -6.49 23.81
CA VAL A 843 -9.00 -5.99 22.64
C VAL A 843 -8.00 -5.43 21.64
N LYS A 844 -7.91 -6.08 20.48
CA LYS A 844 -7.11 -5.59 19.36
C LYS A 844 -7.78 -4.35 18.78
N VAL A 845 -6.99 -3.30 18.56
CA VAL A 845 -7.43 -2.08 17.88
C VAL A 845 -7.17 -2.22 16.38
N GLY A 846 -8.13 -1.78 15.57
CA GLY A 846 -8.05 -1.83 14.10
C GLY A 846 -9.23 -2.56 13.46
N LEU A 847 -9.48 -2.28 12.19
CA LEU A 847 -10.47 -2.97 11.37
C LEU A 847 -9.74 -3.55 10.15
N ASN A 848 -9.71 -4.87 10.03
CA ASN A 848 -9.17 -5.52 8.84
C ASN A 848 -10.13 -5.32 7.67
N GLN A 849 -9.60 -5.07 6.48
CA GLN A 849 -10.38 -4.76 5.28
C GLN A 849 -11.33 -5.90 4.89
N GLU A 850 -10.91 -7.15 5.10
CA GLU A 850 -11.71 -8.36 4.85
C GLU A 850 -13.05 -8.37 5.62
N LEU A 851 -13.10 -7.78 6.82
CA LEU A 851 -14.32 -7.76 7.64
C LEU A 851 -15.40 -6.82 7.10
N ALA A 852 -15.03 -5.90 6.21
CA ALA A 852 -15.98 -5.00 5.56
C ALA A 852 -16.62 -5.62 4.30
N MET A 853 -16.14 -6.78 3.85
CA MET A 853 -16.62 -7.45 2.64
C MET A 853 -17.67 -8.53 2.93
N PRO A 854 -18.62 -8.75 2.02
CA PRO A 854 -19.47 -9.94 2.03
C PRO A 854 -18.68 -11.24 2.03
N SER A 855 -19.20 -12.28 2.68
CA SER A 855 -18.57 -13.60 2.72
C SER A 855 -18.46 -14.29 1.36
N ASP A 856 -19.23 -13.85 0.36
CA ASP A 856 -19.23 -14.35 -1.02
C ASP A 856 -18.49 -13.43 -2.00
N SER A 857 -17.81 -12.40 -1.50
CA SER A 857 -17.13 -11.41 -2.33
C SER A 857 -15.83 -11.94 -2.93
N TYR A 858 -15.61 -11.71 -4.22
CA TYR A 858 -14.34 -12.02 -4.91
C TYR A 858 -13.15 -11.25 -4.34
N MET A 859 -13.41 -10.14 -3.63
CA MET A 859 -12.37 -9.36 -2.97
C MET A 859 -11.68 -10.12 -1.83
N LEU A 860 -12.38 -11.04 -1.17
CA LEU A 860 -11.77 -11.88 -0.12
C LEU A 860 -10.71 -12.82 -0.70
N ASP A 861 -10.99 -13.42 -1.87
CA ASP A 861 -10.02 -14.26 -2.58
C ASP A 861 -8.81 -13.43 -3.02
N TYR A 862 -9.03 -12.19 -3.46
CA TYR A 862 -7.95 -11.25 -3.79
C TYR A 862 -7.07 -10.94 -2.57
N PHE A 863 -7.64 -10.59 -1.42
CA PHE A 863 -6.84 -10.34 -0.21
C PHE A 863 -6.04 -11.57 0.22
N ALA A 864 -6.63 -12.77 0.15
CA ALA A 864 -5.94 -14.01 0.45
C ALA A 864 -4.74 -14.26 -0.50
N TYR A 865 -4.89 -13.95 -1.79
CA TYR A 865 -3.81 -14.07 -2.78
C TYR A 865 -2.74 -13.00 -2.58
N LEU A 866 -3.14 -11.77 -2.31
CA LEU A 866 -2.24 -10.66 -2.02
C LEU A 866 -1.34 -10.99 -0.83
N TYR A 867 -1.91 -11.47 0.28
CA TYR A 867 -1.14 -11.80 1.48
C TYR A 867 -0.25 -13.04 1.31
N LYS A 868 -0.59 -13.95 0.39
CA LYS A 868 0.17 -15.18 0.18
C LYS A 868 1.32 -14.99 -0.82
N TYR A 869 1.10 -14.28 -1.92
CA TYR A 869 2.01 -14.27 -3.07
C TYR A 869 2.76 -12.96 -3.28
N PHE A 870 2.34 -11.86 -2.66
CA PHE A 870 2.92 -10.54 -2.94
C PHE A 870 4.12 -10.27 -2.00
N GLU A 871 5.31 -10.09 -2.57
CA GLU A 871 6.58 -10.00 -1.81
C GLU A 871 6.92 -8.56 -1.35
N VAL A 872 6.25 -7.55 -1.90
CA VAL A 872 6.48 -6.13 -1.56
C VAL A 872 5.20 -5.47 -1.09
N GLY A 873 5.28 -4.52 -0.17
CA GLY A 873 4.12 -3.77 0.30
C GLY A 873 3.73 -2.61 -0.62
N VAL A 874 2.85 -1.75 -0.10
CA VAL A 874 2.46 -0.51 -0.76
C VAL A 874 3.65 0.46 -0.89
N PRO A 875 3.73 1.25 -1.98
CA PRO A 875 4.78 2.24 -2.13
C PRO A 875 4.56 3.42 -1.16
N THR A 876 5.65 3.94 -0.60
CA THR A 876 5.63 5.13 0.25
C THR A 876 6.52 6.22 -0.32
N TYR A 877 6.01 7.45 -0.33
CA TYR A 877 6.65 8.63 -0.85
C TYR A 877 7.05 9.56 0.29
N PHE A 878 8.34 9.72 0.52
CA PHE A 878 8.85 10.75 1.41
C PHE A 878 8.89 12.09 0.66
N ILE A 879 7.97 12.99 1.00
CA ILE A 879 7.78 14.26 0.31
C ILE A 879 8.44 15.39 1.10
N THR A 880 9.27 16.18 0.43
CA THR A 880 9.87 17.40 1.00
C THR A 880 9.02 18.62 0.63
N THR A 881 8.61 19.42 1.63
CA THR A 881 7.84 20.65 1.38
C THR A 881 8.72 21.81 0.87
N LYS A 882 8.09 22.96 0.59
CA LYS A 882 8.77 24.20 0.17
C LYS A 882 9.70 24.71 1.27
N GLY A 883 10.77 25.38 0.87
CA GLY A 883 11.67 26.09 1.80
C GLY A 883 12.98 25.37 2.12
N PHE A 884 13.30 24.29 1.38
CA PHE A 884 14.63 23.69 1.36
C PHE A 884 15.37 24.07 0.07
N ASN A 885 16.64 24.45 0.19
CA ASN A 885 17.44 24.91 -0.94
C ASN A 885 18.26 23.78 -1.55
N PHE A 886 17.76 23.18 -2.64
CA PHE A 886 18.49 22.14 -3.39
C PHE A 886 19.62 22.68 -4.29
N THR A 887 19.85 23.99 -4.33
CA THR A 887 20.89 24.61 -5.17
C THR A 887 22.18 24.91 -4.42
N SER A 888 22.17 24.91 -3.09
CA SER A 888 23.38 25.05 -2.28
C SER A 888 24.08 23.70 -2.13
N GLU A 889 25.41 23.73 -2.02
CA GLU A 889 26.24 22.55 -1.77
C GLU A 889 25.83 21.83 -0.48
N GLU A 890 25.63 22.57 0.61
CA GLU A 890 25.15 22.02 1.89
C GLU A 890 23.76 21.37 1.75
N GLY A 891 22.88 21.93 0.91
CA GLY A 891 21.55 21.37 0.67
C GLY A 891 21.58 20.09 -0.16
N ILE A 892 22.47 20.01 -1.15
CA ILE A 892 22.70 18.79 -1.94
C ILE A 892 23.31 17.71 -1.04
N ASN A 893 24.37 18.02 -0.30
CA ASN A 893 25.09 17.06 0.56
C ASN A 893 24.20 16.46 1.65
N ALA A 894 23.24 17.23 2.17
CA ALA A 894 22.26 16.76 3.15
C ALA A 894 21.23 15.78 2.58
N VAL A 895 21.09 15.68 1.26
CA VAL A 895 20.08 14.84 0.59
C VAL A 895 20.69 13.67 -0.19
N CYS A 896 21.77 13.92 -0.93
CA CYS A 896 22.38 12.94 -1.82
C CYS A 896 23.09 11.81 -1.08
N SER A 897 23.42 10.76 -1.83
CA SER A 897 24.09 9.56 -1.33
C SER A 897 25.41 9.24 -2.03
N SER A 898 25.83 10.08 -2.98
CA SER A 898 27.05 9.93 -3.76
C SER A 898 28.30 10.34 -2.98
N VAL A 899 29.46 10.33 -3.65
CA VAL A 899 30.73 10.77 -3.08
C VAL A 899 30.66 12.24 -2.66
N GLY A 900 31.14 12.56 -1.46
CA GLY A 900 31.12 13.92 -0.89
C GLY A 900 29.84 14.29 -0.12
N CYS A 901 28.79 13.45 -0.16
CA CYS A 901 27.56 13.66 0.59
C CYS A 901 27.69 13.30 2.09
N ASP A 902 26.78 13.81 2.91
CA ASP A 902 26.77 13.54 4.35
C ASP A 902 26.50 12.04 4.65
N GLN A 903 27.23 11.48 5.63
CA GLN A 903 27.08 10.06 6.01
C GLN A 903 25.68 9.69 6.51
N PHE A 904 24.94 10.65 7.06
CA PHE A 904 23.56 10.50 7.53
C PHE A 904 22.61 11.45 6.78
N SER A 905 22.82 11.59 5.47
CA SER A 905 21.92 12.32 4.57
C SER A 905 20.52 11.70 4.51
N PHE A 906 19.58 12.41 3.88
CA PHE A 906 18.19 11.98 3.70
C PHE A 906 18.07 10.54 3.16
N THR A 907 18.74 10.25 2.04
CA THR A 907 18.64 8.97 1.33
C THR A 907 19.34 7.85 2.10
N GLN A 908 20.46 8.15 2.77
CA GLN A 908 21.19 7.21 3.63
C GLN A 908 20.36 6.75 4.81
N LYS A 909 19.59 7.65 5.45
CA LYS A 909 18.67 7.30 6.54
C LYS A 909 17.59 6.33 6.08
N LEU A 910 17.04 6.53 4.89
CA LEU A 910 16.03 5.64 4.31
C LEU A 910 16.65 4.26 4.00
N ARG A 911 17.86 4.23 3.42
CA ARG A 911 18.60 2.97 3.17
C ARG A 911 18.93 2.22 4.47
N TYR A 912 19.36 2.92 5.52
CA TYR A 912 19.60 2.28 6.83
C TYR A 912 18.31 1.69 7.41
N ALA A 913 17.17 2.34 7.20
CA ALA A 913 15.89 1.78 7.62
C ALA A 913 15.54 0.47 6.88
N THR A 914 15.90 0.33 5.61
CA THR A 914 15.65 -0.92 4.84
C THR A 914 16.52 -2.10 5.24
N GLU A 915 17.63 -1.88 5.94
CA GLU A 915 18.45 -2.97 6.48
C GLU A 915 17.76 -3.69 7.67
N TYR A 916 16.71 -3.08 8.24
CA TYR A 916 15.94 -3.63 9.37
C TYR A 916 14.41 -3.65 9.06
N PRO A 917 13.97 -4.44 8.06
CA PRO A 917 12.59 -4.41 7.56
C PRO A 917 11.55 -4.79 8.63
N GLU A 918 11.88 -5.71 9.55
CA GLU A 918 10.99 -6.13 10.66
C GLU A 918 10.63 -5.00 11.63
N ARG A 919 11.36 -3.88 11.60
CA ARG A 919 11.16 -2.74 12.52
C ARG A 919 10.71 -1.48 11.82
N SER A 920 11.30 -1.19 10.66
CA SER A 920 10.99 0.00 9.87
C SER A 920 9.80 -0.22 8.94
N TYR A 921 9.44 -1.48 8.66
CA TYR A 921 8.47 -1.88 7.65
C TYR A 921 8.83 -1.35 6.25
N LEU A 922 10.10 -1.08 5.96
CA LEU A 922 10.59 -0.69 4.63
C LEU A 922 11.45 -1.82 4.05
N ALA A 923 11.11 -2.26 2.84
CA ALA A 923 11.79 -3.36 2.16
C ALA A 923 12.78 -2.84 1.10
N ILE A 924 12.33 -1.92 0.24
CA ILE A 924 13.13 -1.40 -0.88
C ILE A 924 13.55 0.04 -0.57
N PRO A 925 14.84 0.39 -0.73
CA PRO A 925 15.37 1.73 -0.47
C PRO A 925 14.72 2.76 -1.39
N ALA A 926 14.74 4.02 -0.97
CA ALA A 926 14.15 5.08 -1.77
C ALA A 926 14.97 5.39 -3.03
N SER A 927 14.28 5.60 -4.15
CA SER A 927 14.89 6.20 -5.35
C SER A 927 15.16 7.70 -5.14
N SER A 928 16.24 8.20 -5.75
CA SER A 928 16.72 9.57 -5.54
C SER A 928 17.02 10.28 -6.85
N TRP A 929 16.13 11.21 -7.21
CA TRP A 929 16.32 12.05 -8.40
C TRP A 929 17.55 12.97 -8.29
N VAL A 930 17.95 13.35 -7.07
CA VAL A 930 19.12 14.20 -6.83
C VAL A 930 20.39 13.45 -7.20
N ASP A 931 20.48 12.19 -6.77
CA ASP A 931 21.61 11.33 -7.09
C ASP A 931 21.71 11.06 -8.59
N ASP A 932 20.60 10.66 -9.22
CA ASP A 932 20.55 10.41 -10.66
C ASP A 932 20.87 11.69 -11.46
N TYR A 933 20.45 12.86 -10.98
CA TYR A 933 20.75 14.15 -11.61
C TYR A 933 22.24 14.51 -11.51
N ILE A 934 22.89 14.27 -10.36
CA ILE A 934 24.34 14.49 -10.20
C ILE A 934 25.12 13.54 -11.11
N ASP A 935 24.72 12.26 -11.16
CA ASP A 935 25.34 11.27 -12.03
C ASP A 935 25.16 11.62 -13.52
N TRP A 936 23.98 12.13 -13.90
CA TRP A 936 23.68 12.62 -15.24
C TRP A 936 24.49 13.87 -15.64
N LEU A 937 24.69 14.80 -14.70
CA LEU A 937 25.52 16.00 -14.92
C LEU A 937 27.01 15.71 -15.05
N ASN A 938 27.47 14.54 -14.59
CA ASN A 938 28.89 14.23 -14.54
C ASN A 938 29.53 14.32 -15.95
N PRO A 939 30.61 15.12 -16.15
CA PRO A 939 31.28 15.21 -17.45
C PRO A 939 31.76 13.88 -18.02
N GLY A 940 31.99 12.88 -17.15
CA GLY A 940 32.35 11.51 -17.53
C GLY A 940 31.24 10.74 -18.25
N SER A 941 29.96 11.09 -18.05
CA SER A 941 28.81 10.41 -18.67
C SER A 941 28.47 10.93 -20.07
N LYS A 942 28.94 12.15 -20.42
CA LYS A 942 28.61 12.88 -21.67
C LYS A 942 27.09 13.08 -21.89
N CYS A 943 26.26 12.94 -20.85
CA CYS A 943 24.79 13.00 -20.95
C CYS A 943 24.24 14.43 -21.06
N CYS A 944 24.76 15.37 -20.27
CA CYS A 944 24.26 16.75 -20.24
C CYS A 944 24.82 17.63 -21.37
N ARG A 945 23.93 18.20 -22.22
CA ARG A 945 24.21 19.31 -23.15
C ARG A 945 23.20 20.44 -22.86
N ILE A 946 23.67 21.69 -22.85
CA ILE A 946 23.08 22.82 -22.10
C ILE A 946 21.69 23.25 -22.62
N TYR A 947 20.67 23.28 -21.72
CA TYR A 947 19.55 24.25 -21.67
C TYR A 947 19.04 24.42 -20.21
N THR A 948 18.24 25.47 -19.97
CA THR A 948 18.01 26.28 -18.74
C THR A 948 17.33 25.65 -17.51
N ALA A 949 17.64 26.18 -16.32
CA ALA A 949 17.11 25.79 -15.00
C ALA A 949 15.85 26.58 -14.55
N GLY A 950 15.03 25.99 -13.64
CA GLY A 950 13.83 26.60 -13.03
C GLY A 950 13.70 26.31 -11.52
N PRO A 951 12.82 27.01 -10.78
CA PRO A 951 12.70 26.88 -9.32
C PRO A 951 11.94 25.62 -8.87
N ASN A 952 12.50 24.88 -7.91
CA ASN A 952 11.88 23.69 -7.32
C ASN A 952 10.72 24.06 -6.36
N LYS A 953 9.55 23.45 -6.56
CA LYS A 953 8.35 23.68 -5.72
C LYS A 953 8.12 22.60 -4.66
N ALA A 954 8.38 21.33 -4.97
CA ALA A 954 8.30 20.20 -4.04
C ALA A 954 9.08 19.01 -4.66
N SER A 955 9.53 18.05 -3.86
CA SER A 955 10.15 16.81 -4.36
C SER A 955 9.67 15.58 -3.59
N ARG A 956 9.71 14.40 -4.22
CA ARG A 956 9.30 13.12 -3.62
C ARG A 956 10.35 12.03 -3.87
N PHE A 957 10.54 11.16 -2.88
CA PHE A 957 11.45 10.01 -2.93
C PHE A 957 10.63 8.76 -2.65
N MET A 958 10.62 7.80 -3.59
CA MET A 958 9.74 6.63 -3.55
C MET A 958 10.48 5.42 -2.99
N ALA A 959 9.95 4.82 -1.93
CA ALA A 959 10.38 3.55 -1.35
C ALA A 959 9.20 2.55 -1.32
N TYR A 960 9.44 1.30 -0.92
CA TYR A 960 8.37 0.31 -0.74
C TYR A 960 8.35 -0.22 0.69
N HIS A 961 7.14 -0.38 1.23
CA HIS A 961 6.93 -1.07 2.48
C HIS A 961 7.18 -2.58 2.35
N THR A 962 7.35 -3.27 3.47
CA THR A 962 7.17 -4.73 3.54
C THR A 962 5.71 -5.10 3.29
N PRO A 963 5.36 -6.34 2.90
CA PRO A 963 3.97 -6.78 2.85
C PRO A 963 3.27 -6.51 4.19
N LEU A 964 2.11 -5.83 4.15
CA LEU A 964 1.30 -5.48 5.32
C LEU A 964 -0.03 -6.21 5.22
N VAL A 965 -0.34 -7.03 6.23
CA VAL A 965 -1.49 -7.94 6.22
C VAL A 965 -2.61 -7.43 7.11
N ASN A 966 -2.28 -7.00 8.32
CA ASN A 966 -3.28 -6.63 9.32
C ASN A 966 -3.25 -5.14 9.69
N SER A 967 -4.35 -4.66 10.27
CA SER A 967 -4.47 -3.24 10.66
C SER A 967 -3.39 -2.78 11.65
N GLN A 968 -2.81 -3.69 12.45
CA GLN A 968 -1.74 -3.35 13.38
C GLN A 968 -0.42 -3.06 12.64
N GLU A 969 -0.10 -3.84 11.62
CA GLU A 969 1.07 -3.64 10.76
C GLU A 969 0.96 -2.33 9.97
N PHE A 970 -0.21 -2.02 9.39
CA PHE A 970 -0.43 -0.71 8.76
C PHE A 970 -0.23 0.46 9.74
N THR A 971 -0.70 0.31 10.97
CA THR A 971 -0.53 1.34 12.01
C THR A 971 0.93 1.49 12.41
N ALA A 972 1.63 0.38 12.66
CA ALA A 972 3.04 0.37 13.03
C ALA A 972 3.94 0.92 11.91
N ALA A 973 3.68 0.54 10.66
CA ALA A 973 4.38 1.05 9.49
C ALA A 973 4.21 2.57 9.36
N LEU A 974 2.99 3.09 9.55
CA LEU A 974 2.72 4.53 9.52
C LEU A 974 3.43 5.29 10.65
N GLU A 975 3.42 4.75 11.88
CA GLU A 975 4.13 5.34 13.02
C GLU A 975 5.63 5.40 12.76
N LYS A 976 6.23 4.30 12.28
CA LYS A 976 7.67 4.21 12.00
C LYS A 976 8.09 5.08 10.83
N ALA A 977 7.31 5.13 9.76
CA ALA A 977 7.55 6.03 8.64
C ALA A 977 7.50 7.51 9.08
N ARG A 978 6.57 7.88 9.97
CA ARG A 978 6.47 9.25 10.52
C ARG A 978 7.60 9.59 11.47
N GLU A 979 8.02 8.65 12.32
CA GLU A 979 9.19 8.81 13.18
C GLU A 979 10.45 9.06 12.35
N LEU A 980 10.64 8.28 11.28
CA LEU A 980 11.74 8.43 10.33
C LEU A 980 11.69 9.79 9.61
N ALA A 981 10.54 10.17 9.06
CA ALA A 981 10.34 11.46 8.38
C ALA A 981 10.55 12.66 9.33
N HIS A 982 10.15 12.54 10.60
CA HIS A 982 10.41 13.56 11.61
C HIS A 982 11.90 13.69 11.92
N ASN A 983 12.61 12.57 12.10
CA ASN A 983 14.06 12.58 12.31
C ASN A 983 14.78 13.25 11.12
N ILE A 984 14.42 12.87 9.89
CA ILE A 984 14.92 13.49 8.66
C ILE A 984 14.67 15.01 8.65
N THR A 985 13.43 15.43 8.93
CA THR A 985 13.03 16.84 9.00
C THR A 985 13.90 17.63 9.97
N MET A 986 14.13 17.09 11.17
CA MET A 986 14.92 17.77 12.21
C MET A 986 16.37 17.95 11.79
N THR A 987 16.98 16.96 11.12
CA THR A 987 18.33 17.13 10.54
C THR A 987 18.36 18.16 9.42
N MET A 988 17.40 18.13 8.50
CA MET A 988 17.40 19.05 7.35
C MET A 988 17.14 20.51 7.75
N ARG A 989 16.38 20.75 8.83
CA ARG A 989 16.19 22.10 9.38
C ARG A 989 17.46 22.74 9.93
N ASN A 990 18.49 21.95 10.23
CA ASN A 990 19.79 22.48 10.66
C ASN A 990 20.63 23.02 9.49
N VAL A 991 20.28 22.67 8.24
CA VAL A 991 20.96 23.17 7.04
C VAL A 991 20.70 24.65 6.86
N THR A 992 21.75 25.42 6.62
CA THR A 992 21.65 26.88 6.54
C THR A 992 20.69 27.35 5.45
N GLY A 993 19.82 28.31 5.78
CA GLY A 993 18.82 28.85 4.85
C GLY A 993 17.52 28.05 4.71
N THR A 994 17.35 26.95 5.45
CA THR A 994 16.10 26.17 5.46
C THR A 994 15.02 26.88 6.28
N SER A 995 13.78 26.89 5.77
CA SER A 995 12.62 27.45 6.50
C SER A 995 12.29 26.63 7.76
N GLN A 996 11.83 27.29 8.82
CA GLN A 996 11.31 26.58 10.01
C GLN A 996 10.03 25.78 9.73
N ASP A 997 9.28 26.18 8.69
CA ASP A 997 8.07 25.50 8.25
C ASP A 997 8.36 24.31 7.31
N PHE A 998 9.64 24.07 6.96
CA PHE A 998 10.04 22.93 6.16
C PHE A 998 9.74 21.63 6.90
N GLU A 999 9.14 20.66 6.21
CA GLU A 999 8.89 19.33 6.74
C GLU A 999 8.99 18.24 5.67
N VAL A 1000 9.27 17.04 6.13
CA VAL A 1000 9.19 15.80 5.36
C VAL A 1000 8.08 14.95 5.95
N PHE A 1001 7.20 14.43 5.10
CA PHE A 1001 6.15 13.52 5.52
C PHE A 1001 6.03 12.32 4.56
N PRO A 1002 5.68 11.13 5.09
CA PRO A 1002 5.46 9.94 4.27
C PRO A 1002 4.01 9.88 3.79
N TYR A 1003 3.79 9.99 2.48
CA TYR A 1003 2.51 9.74 1.83
C TYR A 1003 2.52 8.32 1.26
N THR A 1004 1.44 7.56 1.42
CA THR A 1004 1.30 6.19 0.91
C THR A 1004 -0.06 5.96 0.32
#